data_AF-A0AA88NAM9-F1
#
_entry.id   AF-A0AA88NAM9-F1
#
_cell.length_a   1.000
_cell.length_b   1.000
_cell.length_c   1.000
_cell.angle_alpha   90.00
_cell.angle_beta   90.00
_cell.angle_gamma   90.00
#
_symmetry.space_group_name_H-M   'P 1'
#
loop_
_entity.id
_entity.type
_entity.pdbx_description
1 polymer ?
#
loop_
_entity_poly.entity_id
_entity_poly.type
_entity_poly.pdbx_seq_one_letter_code
_entity_poly.pdbx_strand_id
1 'polypeptide(L)'
;MESVILLEQNNFTSTEAPLAHPLCTEWNRDPEGSVFHLANILLVLGFMGGSGFYGLIYMFSFMSLGFVCYSFWAWSNPCTTDSFSWAFVLFVISVAQVVHVAYRLRSVTFDKDFQDLYGCMFKKLGVSLIHFGKIVSCCEQEIHTIEKEHYFAVEGKTPIDKLSVLLSGRIRVTVNGEFLHYINPFQFLDSPEWDSLRPSEEGVFQVTLRADDRCTYVAWRRKKLYLLFAKHRYIAKIFALVVRNDIADKLFSLNDRALDAHGFRYDLRLPNFCHTSQAQLEKPHNMRRRFHSSLLPFRMSAMPDLSMTMSPLDISMTPIYGTTEMAENVTSCQEWEKAHHLLFHLGNLSLVVGLLIPTTVGLHMILLRLLLMTGCCWFIIWAALYRCTLDVLVWNAVFLIVNFMHFFYLLYKRRPIKIDRELRSVYKRMFEPLHVREALFQRLTGQFCTIQTLKKGQVYAAEDKTSVDERLSILLKGKMKVSYRGHFLHNIYTNAFIDSPEFRSTQMNRGEKFQVTITAEENCKYLCWSRERLTYYLESDTFLKEVFRYLIGKDITNKLYSLNDPTLSDKAVKKMERQPSLCSQLSMMQMRNSMASTSDTDDVLNQILRGGSGGSSVQNNPHNKASMTMKPIEEAMEDDVFEGDSANDSQNSKEPV
;
A
#
# COMPACT_ATOMS: atom_id res chain seq x y z
N MET A 1 -46.42 -80.83 -52.63
CA MET A 1 -45.45 -79.86 -53.19
C MET A 1 -45.85 -78.47 -52.75
N GLU A 2 -45.39 -77.94 -51.62
CA GLU A 2 -44.01 -77.91 -51.05
C GLU A 2 -43.10 -76.91 -51.81
N SER A 3 -42.28 -76.11 -51.13
CA SER A 3 -42.09 -75.99 -49.68
C SER A 3 -41.55 -74.62 -49.23
N VAL A 4 -42.02 -74.22 -48.05
CA VAL A 4 -41.26 -73.64 -46.92
C VAL A 4 -40.10 -72.69 -47.23
N ILE A 5 -40.28 -71.43 -46.81
CA ILE A 5 -39.20 -70.46 -46.58
C ILE A 5 -38.24 -71.00 -45.51
N LEU A 6 -36.94 -71.05 -45.82
CA LEU A 6 -35.88 -71.17 -44.82
C LEU A 6 -34.93 -69.97 -44.91
N LEU A 7 -34.55 -69.44 -43.75
CA LEU A 7 -33.64 -68.32 -43.61
C LEU A 7 -32.20 -68.82 -43.68
N GLU A 8 -31.40 -68.30 -44.61
CA GLU A 8 -29.94 -68.39 -44.51
C GLU A 8 -29.41 -67.12 -43.83
N GLN A 9 -28.99 -67.28 -42.57
CA GLN A 9 -28.72 -66.17 -41.66
C GLN A 9 -27.28 -65.65 -41.81
N ASN A 10 -27.02 -64.96 -42.93
CA ASN A 10 -25.76 -64.25 -43.14
C ASN A 10 -25.67 -63.05 -42.18
N ASN A 11 -25.13 -63.30 -40.98
CA ASN A 11 -24.83 -62.29 -39.98
C ASN A 11 -23.84 -61.27 -40.53
N PHE A 12 -24.33 -60.11 -40.97
CA PHE A 12 -23.51 -58.95 -41.24
C PHE A 12 -23.05 -58.35 -39.89
N THR A 13 -22.11 -59.00 -39.22
CA THR A 13 -21.38 -58.43 -38.10
C THR A 13 -20.51 -57.30 -38.64
N SER A 14 -21.09 -56.10 -38.70
CA SER A 14 -20.36 -54.85 -38.84
C SER A 14 -19.52 -54.64 -37.57
N THR A 15 -18.39 -55.32 -37.52
CA THR A 15 -17.37 -55.09 -36.50
C THR A 15 -16.85 -53.66 -36.71
N GLU A 16 -17.36 -52.73 -35.90
CA GLU A 16 -16.80 -51.38 -35.81
C GLU A 16 -15.34 -51.52 -35.38
N ALA A 17 -14.42 -51.41 -36.35
CA ALA A 17 -13.01 -51.26 -36.04
C ALA A 17 -12.88 -49.96 -35.23
N PRO A 18 -12.37 -50.00 -33.99
CA PRO A 18 -12.16 -48.78 -33.22
C PRO A 18 -11.25 -47.85 -34.02
N LEU A 19 -11.50 -46.54 -33.94
CA LEU A 19 -10.82 -45.50 -34.74
C LEU A 19 -9.34 -45.36 -34.34
N ALA A 20 -8.54 -46.35 -34.70
CA ALA A 20 -7.16 -46.51 -34.31
C ALA A 20 -6.28 -45.62 -35.18
N HIS A 21 -6.14 -44.36 -34.81
CA HIS A 21 -5.14 -43.47 -35.36
C HIS A 21 -3.76 -44.15 -35.26
N PRO A 22 -3.07 -44.44 -36.38
CA PRO A 22 -1.82 -45.19 -36.34
C PRO A 22 -0.75 -44.37 -35.61
N LEU A 23 -0.10 -44.99 -34.63
CA LEU A 23 1.08 -44.43 -33.99
C LEU A 23 2.19 -44.25 -35.03
N CYS A 24 3.02 -43.23 -34.83
CA CYS A 24 4.17 -42.98 -35.68
C CYS A 24 5.11 -44.19 -35.79
N THR A 25 5.50 -44.51 -37.03
CA THR A 25 6.53 -45.50 -37.36
C THR A 25 7.87 -44.88 -37.72
N GLU A 26 7.89 -43.70 -38.36
CA GLU A 26 9.10 -42.99 -38.79
C GLU A 26 9.04 -41.49 -38.48
N TRP A 27 10.18 -40.91 -38.10
CA TRP A 27 10.33 -39.48 -37.80
C TRP A 27 10.66 -38.68 -39.05
N ASN A 28 10.05 -37.50 -39.19
CA ASN A 28 10.42 -36.56 -40.25
C ASN A 28 11.88 -36.11 -40.05
N ARG A 29 12.65 -36.07 -41.15
CA ARG A 29 14.08 -35.72 -41.18
C ARG A 29 14.33 -34.29 -41.65
N ASP A 30 13.40 -33.71 -42.39
CA ASP A 30 13.51 -32.34 -42.88
C ASP A 30 13.08 -31.35 -41.80
N PRO A 31 13.88 -30.30 -41.51
CA PRO A 31 13.56 -29.32 -40.49
C PRO A 31 12.46 -28.37 -40.94
N GLU A 32 11.71 -27.84 -39.97
CA GLU A 32 10.63 -26.90 -40.24
C GLU A 32 11.14 -25.55 -40.80
N GLY A 33 10.28 -24.84 -41.54
CA GLY A 33 10.65 -23.61 -42.24
C GLY A 33 11.14 -22.48 -41.31
N SER A 34 12.00 -21.58 -41.82
CA SER A 34 12.58 -20.47 -41.03
C SER A 34 11.54 -19.58 -40.33
N VAL A 35 10.35 -19.40 -40.93
CA VAL A 35 9.21 -18.67 -40.36
C VAL A 35 8.65 -19.37 -39.11
N PHE A 36 8.63 -20.70 -39.09
CA PHE A 36 8.23 -21.49 -37.92
C PHE A 36 9.24 -21.33 -36.78
N HIS A 37 10.55 -21.40 -37.05
CA HIS A 37 11.56 -21.15 -36.01
C HIS A 37 11.48 -19.72 -35.47
N LEU A 38 11.30 -18.71 -36.34
CA LEU A 38 11.09 -17.31 -35.92
C LEU A 38 9.84 -17.15 -35.03
N ALA A 39 8.72 -17.77 -35.41
CA ALA A 39 7.49 -17.77 -34.62
C ALA A 39 7.71 -18.35 -33.22
N ASN A 40 8.38 -19.50 -33.12
CA ASN A 40 8.67 -20.13 -31.84
C ASN A 40 9.68 -19.32 -30.98
N ILE A 41 10.69 -18.67 -31.59
CA ILE A 41 11.59 -17.74 -30.88
C ILE A 41 10.80 -16.57 -30.25
N LEU A 42 9.87 -15.97 -30.99
CA LEU A 42 8.99 -14.91 -30.49
C LEU A 42 8.08 -15.41 -29.36
N LEU A 43 7.59 -16.65 -29.44
CA LEU A 43 6.85 -17.29 -28.33
C LEU A 43 7.74 -17.53 -27.10
N VAL A 44 9.01 -17.93 -27.23
CA VAL A 44 9.96 -17.99 -26.09
C VAL A 44 10.10 -16.62 -25.44
N LEU A 45 10.35 -15.57 -26.22
CA LEU A 45 10.48 -14.21 -25.71
C LEU A 45 9.20 -13.75 -24.99
N GLY A 46 8.03 -14.07 -25.54
CA GLY A 46 6.74 -13.87 -24.88
C GLY A 46 6.65 -14.61 -23.55
N PHE A 47 7.01 -15.89 -23.53
CA PHE A 47 7.03 -16.70 -22.31
C PHE A 47 8.10 -16.26 -21.30
N MET A 48 9.12 -15.47 -21.65
CA MET A 48 10.00 -14.84 -20.64
C MET A 48 9.32 -13.66 -19.90
N GLY A 49 8.10 -13.27 -20.30
CA GLY A 49 7.36 -12.13 -19.75
C GLY A 49 7.09 -12.13 -18.24
N GLY A 50 7.32 -10.97 -17.62
CA GLY A 50 7.20 -10.73 -16.18
C GLY A 50 5.79 -10.35 -15.71
N SER A 51 5.64 -10.18 -14.39
CA SER A 51 4.37 -9.77 -13.76
C SER A 51 4.21 -8.24 -13.68
N GLY A 52 2.98 -7.73 -13.88
CA GLY A 52 2.63 -6.31 -13.80
C GLY A 52 2.38 -5.68 -15.17
N PHE A 53 1.89 -4.44 -15.26
CA PHE A 53 1.40 -3.84 -16.51
C PHE A 53 2.40 -3.94 -17.68
N TYR A 54 3.62 -3.42 -17.51
CA TYR A 54 4.67 -3.49 -18.54
C TYR A 54 5.10 -4.93 -18.86
N GLY A 55 5.16 -5.81 -17.86
CA GLY A 55 5.51 -7.22 -18.04
C GLY A 55 4.46 -7.99 -18.84
N LEU A 56 3.17 -7.71 -18.60
CA LEU A 56 2.05 -8.26 -19.35
C LEU A 56 1.99 -7.71 -20.78
N ILE A 57 2.22 -6.40 -20.98
CA ILE A 57 2.29 -5.80 -22.33
C ILE A 57 3.42 -6.46 -23.12
N TYR A 58 4.62 -6.59 -22.55
CA TYR A 58 5.74 -7.30 -23.16
C TYR A 58 5.36 -8.75 -23.51
N MET A 59 4.82 -9.50 -22.54
CA MET A 59 4.42 -10.90 -22.69
C MET A 59 3.44 -11.09 -23.85
N PHE A 60 2.29 -10.40 -23.81
CA PHE A 60 1.24 -10.55 -24.82
C PHE A 60 1.64 -9.96 -26.19
N SER A 61 2.52 -8.95 -26.24
CA SER A 61 3.00 -8.40 -27.52
C SER A 61 3.92 -9.39 -28.24
N PHE A 62 4.90 -9.98 -27.54
CA PHE A 62 5.76 -11.01 -28.15
C PHE A 62 4.99 -12.29 -28.47
N MET A 63 4.00 -12.69 -27.64
CA MET A 63 3.11 -13.80 -27.98
C MET A 63 2.24 -13.50 -29.22
N SER A 64 1.72 -12.27 -29.36
CA SER A 64 0.99 -11.84 -30.56
C SER A 64 1.87 -11.90 -31.82
N LEU A 65 3.12 -11.43 -31.74
CA LEU A 65 4.09 -11.53 -32.84
C LEU A 65 4.43 -13.00 -33.18
N GLY A 66 4.60 -13.85 -32.17
CA GLY A 66 4.82 -15.29 -32.37
C GLY A 66 3.65 -15.98 -33.06
N PHE A 67 2.41 -15.77 -32.57
CA PHE A 67 1.23 -16.38 -33.16
C PHE A 67 0.89 -15.86 -34.56
N VAL A 68 1.16 -14.59 -34.90
CA VAL A 68 0.94 -14.10 -36.28
C VAL A 68 1.98 -14.68 -37.23
N CYS A 69 3.26 -14.79 -36.84
CA CYS A 69 4.27 -15.51 -37.63
C CYS A 69 3.93 -17.00 -37.80
N TYR A 70 3.42 -17.67 -36.75
CA TYR A 70 2.95 -19.04 -36.84
C TYR A 70 1.74 -19.18 -37.78
N SER A 71 0.82 -18.22 -37.74
CA SER A 71 -0.33 -18.16 -38.65
C SER A 71 0.10 -17.99 -40.11
N PHE A 72 1.13 -17.17 -40.40
CA PHE A 72 1.69 -17.05 -41.75
C PHE A 72 2.36 -18.35 -42.23
N TRP A 73 3.12 -19.04 -41.38
CA TRP A 73 3.70 -20.35 -41.72
C TRP A 73 2.62 -21.41 -42.00
N ALA A 74 1.58 -21.48 -41.15
CA ALA A 74 0.45 -22.36 -41.37
C ALA A 74 -0.27 -22.02 -42.69
N TRP A 75 -0.60 -20.74 -42.93
CA TRP A 75 -1.25 -20.28 -44.16
C TRP A 75 -0.46 -20.63 -45.43
N SER A 76 0.87 -20.70 -45.38
CA SER A 76 1.69 -21.08 -46.53
C SER A 76 1.55 -22.56 -46.95
N ASN A 77 0.91 -23.39 -46.12
CA ASN A 77 0.73 -24.83 -46.37
C ASN A 77 -0.78 -25.16 -46.45
N PRO A 78 -1.31 -25.61 -47.62
CA PRO A 78 -2.77 -25.71 -47.83
C PRO A 78 -3.48 -26.77 -46.98
N CYS A 79 -2.75 -27.72 -46.41
CA CYS A 79 -3.30 -28.81 -45.58
C CYS A 79 -3.43 -28.46 -44.09
N THR A 80 -3.11 -27.24 -43.63
CA THR A 80 -2.91 -26.94 -42.18
C THR A 80 -3.99 -26.03 -41.57
N THR A 81 -5.21 -26.05 -42.12
CA THR A 81 -6.32 -25.16 -41.76
C THR A 81 -6.61 -25.06 -40.26
N ASP A 82 -6.52 -26.17 -39.52
CA ASP A 82 -6.71 -26.19 -38.07
C ASP A 82 -5.59 -25.49 -37.30
N SER A 83 -4.32 -25.71 -37.70
CA SER A 83 -3.17 -25.01 -37.14
C SER A 83 -3.23 -23.50 -37.38
N PHE A 84 -3.65 -23.09 -38.59
CA PHE A 84 -3.92 -21.69 -38.89
C PHE A 84 -5.04 -21.13 -38.00
N SER A 85 -6.16 -21.85 -37.88
CA SER A 85 -7.34 -21.40 -37.13
C SER A 85 -7.04 -21.19 -35.64
N TRP A 86 -6.36 -22.15 -35.00
CA TRP A 86 -5.96 -22.01 -33.59
C TRP A 86 -4.91 -20.91 -33.39
N ALA A 87 -3.90 -20.82 -34.25
CA ALA A 87 -2.89 -19.77 -34.16
C ALA A 87 -3.50 -18.37 -34.34
N PHE A 88 -4.46 -18.21 -35.25
CA PHE A 88 -5.17 -16.95 -35.46
C PHE A 88 -6.06 -16.58 -34.26
N VAL A 89 -6.75 -17.55 -33.64
CA VAL A 89 -7.51 -17.32 -32.39
C VAL A 89 -6.58 -16.90 -31.24
N LEU A 90 -5.43 -17.58 -31.07
CA LEU A 90 -4.43 -17.25 -30.05
C LEU A 90 -3.77 -15.87 -30.30
N PHE A 91 -3.57 -15.49 -31.55
CA PHE A 91 -3.16 -14.14 -31.96
C PHE A 91 -4.21 -13.10 -31.55
N VAL A 92 -5.48 -13.27 -31.94
CA VAL A 92 -6.57 -12.33 -31.63
C VAL A 92 -6.76 -12.15 -30.11
N ILE A 93 -6.70 -13.23 -29.33
CA ILE A 93 -6.78 -13.17 -27.85
C ILE A 93 -5.56 -12.43 -27.29
N SER A 94 -4.36 -12.66 -27.83
CA SER A 94 -3.14 -11.96 -27.40
C SER A 94 -3.23 -10.45 -27.68
N VAL A 95 -3.70 -10.03 -28.86
CA VAL A 95 -3.95 -8.62 -29.20
C VAL A 95 -4.99 -8.01 -28.27
N ALA A 96 -6.11 -8.71 -28.02
CA ALA A 96 -7.15 -8.25 -27.10
C ALA A 96 -6.62 -8.05 -25.67
N GLN A 97 -5.72 -8.91 -25.19
CA GLN A 97 -5.05 -8.72 -23.90
C GLN A 97 -4.04 -7.56 -23.91
N VAL A 98 -3.28 -7.34 -24.99
CA VAL A 98 -2.44 -6.12 -25.10
C VAL A 98 -3.30 -4.86 -25.00
N VAL A 99 -4.40 -4.78 -25.77
CA VAL A 99 -5.32 -3.63 -25.76
C VAL A 99 -5.96 -3.43 -24.39
N HIS A 100 -6.45 -4.51 -23.77
CA HIS A 100 -7.03 -4.47 -22.42
C HIS A 100 -6.01 -3.98 -21.37
N VAL A 101 -4.79 -4.51 -21.36
CA VAL A 101 -3.76 -4.09 -20.39
C VAL A 101 -3.27 -2.66 -20.67
N ALA A 102 -3.18 -2.24 -21.94
CA ALA A 102 -2.85 -0.87 -22.32
C ALA A 102 -3.94 0.14 -21.91
N TYR A 103 -5.22 -0.18 -22.12
CA TYR A 103 -6.34 0.61 -21.62
C TYR A 103 -6.31 0.74 -20.09
N ARG A 104 -6.05 -0.36 -19.38
CA ARG A 104 -5.87 -0.37 -17.93
C ARG A 104 -4.68 0.50 -17.49
N LEU A 105 -3.54 0.45 -18.19
CA LEU A 105 -2.39 1.32 -17.92
C LEU A 105 -2.73 2.81 -18.15
N ARG A 106 -3.47 3.15 -19.21
CA ARG A 106 -3.92 4.53 -19.48
C ARG A 106 -4.84 5.05 -18.38
N SER A 107 -5.79 4.24 -17.89
CA SER A 107 -6.67 4.59 -16.75
C SER A 107 -5.95 4.76 -15.39
N VAL A 108 -4.63 4.55 -15.38
CA VAL A 108 -3.73 4.53 -14.22
C VAL A 108 -2.54 5.50 -14.45
N THR A 109 -2.59 6.28 -15.53
CA THR A 109 -1.65 7.37 -15.86
C THR A 109 -2.35 8.71 -15.54
N PHE A 110 -1.71 9.57 -14.76
CA PHE A 110 -2.29 10.82 -14.24
C PHE A 110 -1.56 12.06 -14.78
N ASP A 111 -2.18 13.23 -14.67
CA ASP A 111 -1.50 14.51 -14.92
C ASP A 111 -0.37 14.77 -13.91
N LYS A 112 0.57 15.63 -14.27
CA LYS A 112 1.83 15.84 -13.54
C LYS A 112 1.61 16.09 -12.04
N ASP A 113 0.71 17.00 -11.69
CA ASP A 113 0.45 17.37 -10.29
C ASP A 113 -0.08 16.19 -9.45
N PHE A 114 -0.87 15.31 -10.05
CA PHE A 114 -1.31 14.05 -9.44
C PHE A 114 -0.18 12.99 -9.40
N GLN A 115 0.74 12.97 -10.38
CA GLN A 115 1.95 12.14 -10.32
C GLN A 115 2.90 12.58 -9.20
N ASP A 116 3.07 13.89 -9.00
CA ASP A 116 3.91 14.46 -7.94
C ASP A 116 3.27 14.21 -6.56
N LEU A 117 1.95 14.42 -6.41
CA LEU A 117 1.19 14.03 -5.21
C LEU A 117 1.35 12.54 -4.88
N TYR A 118 1.21 11.67 -5.88
CA TYR A 118 1.47 10.25 -5.73
C TYR A 118 2.91 9.98 -5.31
N GLY A 119 3.89 10.58 -5.99
CA GLY A 119 5.33 10.38 -5.77
C GLY A 119 5.76 10.77 -4.36
N CYS A 120 5.27 11.88 -3.85
CA CYS A 120 5.62 12.42 -2.53
C CYS A 120 4.93 11.67 -1.38
N MET A 121 3.61 11.45 -1.45
CA MET A 121 2.83 10.95 -0.31
C MET A 121 2.54 9.45 -0.35
N PHE A 122 2.15 8.90 -1.52
CA PHE A 122 1.49 7.59 -1.60
C PHE A 122 2.39 6.47 -2.14
N LYS A 123 3.26 6.77 -3.12
CA LYS A 123 4.18 5.85 -3.80
C LYS A 123 5.13 5.16 -2.81
N LYS A 124 5.73 5.94 -1.91
CA LYS A 124 6.66 5.44 -0.90
C LYS A 124 5.98 4.59 0.18
N LEU A 125 4.69 4.85 0.44
CA LEU A 125 3.82 4.02 1.31
C LEU A 125 3.37 2.71 0.65
N GLY A 126 3.83 2.39 -0.56
CA GLY A 126 3.47 1.16 -1.27
C GLY A 126 2.02 1.13 -1.79
N VAL A 127 1.32 2.27 -1.77
CA VAL A 127 -0.03 2.39 -2.32
C VAL A 127 0.05 2.19 -3.83
N SER A 128 -0.68 1.22 -4.39
CA SER A 128 -0.66 1.01 -5.83
C SER A 128 -1.43 2.11 -6.57
N LEU A 129 -0.99 2.45 -7.79
CA LEU A 129 -1.64 3.45 -8.65
C LEU A 129 -3.15 3.16 -8.88
N ILE A 130 -3.59 1.90 -8.80
CA ILE A 130 -5.01 1.51 -8.88
C ILE A 130 -5.81 2.03 -7.66
N HIS A 131 -5.22 2.01 -6.47
CA HIS A 131 -5.82 2.62 -5.28
C HIS A 131 -5.74 4.15 -5.32
N PHE A 132 -4.63 4.70 -5.82
CA PHE A 132 -4.50 6.14 -6.01
C PHE A 132 -5.52 6.70 -7.02
N GLY A 133 -5.81 6.00 -8.13
CA GLY A 133 -6.87 6.40 -9.06
C GLY A 133 -8.27 6.46 -8.44
N LYS A 134 -8.54 5.64 -7.42
CA LYS A 134 -9.79 5.72 -6.63
C LYS A 134 -9.82 6.93 -5.69
N ILE A 135 -8.66 7.37 -5.21
CA ILE A 135 -8.51 8.61 -4.43
C ILE A 135 -8.69 9.82 -5.36
N VAL A 136 -8.05 9.83 -6.53
CA VAL A 136 -8.12 10.91 -7.53
C VAL A 136 -9.53 11.06 -8.14
N SER A 137 -10.23 9.95 -8.42
CA SER A 137 -11.64 10.01 -8.84
C SER A 137 -12.61 10.48 -7.73
N CYS A 138 -12.17 10.49 -6.46
CA CYS A 138 -12.97 11.01 -5.33
C CYS A 138 -12.87 12.54 -5.17
N CYS A 139 -11.77 13.17 -5.62
CA CYS A 139 -11.64 14.63 -5.76
C CYS A 139 -12.03 15.15 -7.15
N GLU A 140 -12.86 14.40 -7.88
CA GLU A 140 -13.44 14.82 -9.17
C GLU A 140 -12.39 15.12 -10.28
N GLN A 141 -11.11 14.75 -10.07
CA GLN A 141 -9.93 15.14 -10.86
C GLN A 141 -9.67 16.67 -10.93
N GLU A 142 -10.29 17.46 -10.04
CA GLU A 142 -10.10 18.91 -10.03
C GLU A 142 -8.84 19.31 -9.24
N ILE A 143 -8.13 20.33 -9.74
CA ILE A 143 -7.03 21.00 -9.05
C ILE A 143 -7.43 22.47 -8.89
N HIS A 144 -7.64 22.89 -7.66
CA HIS A 144 -8.06 24.25 -7.35
C HIS A 144 -6.83 25.17 -7.22
N THR A 145 -6.97 26.43 -7.62
CA THR A 145 -5.94 27.48 -7.46
C THR A 145 -6.39 28.51 -6.42
N ILE A 146 -5.44 29.03 -5.64
CA ILE A 146 -5.61 30.19 -4.77
C ILE A 146 -4.59 31.24 -5.22
N GLU A 147 -5.06 32.42 -5.60
CA GLU A 147 -4.14 33.52 -5.93
C GLU A 147 -3.50 34.12 -4.68
N LYS A 148 -2.37 34.80 -4.85
CA LYS A 148 -1.62 35.41 -3.74
C LYS A 148 -2.51 36.34 -2.91
N GLU A 149 -2.26 36.39 -1.60
CA GLU A 149 -3.02 37.10 -0.57
C GLU A 149 -4.48 36.65 -0.35
N HIS A 150 -5.00 35.70 -1.12
CA HIS A 150 -6.37 35.19 -0.93
C HIS A 150 -6.44 34.16 0.20
N TYR A 151 -7.64 33.98 0.75
CA TYR A 151 -7.91 33.09 1.86
C TYR A 151 -8.44 31.74 1.39
N PHE A 152 -7.86 30.64 1.88
CA PHE A 152 -8.43 29.30 1.78
C PHE A 152 -9.53 29.08 2.83
N ALA A 153 -9.31 29.59 4.04
CA ALA A 153 -10.25 29.56 5.14
C ALA A 153 -10.09 30.82 6.01
N VAL A 154 -11.19 31.25 6.64
CA VAL A 154 -11.23 32.37 7.58
C VAL A 154 -11.81 31.89 8.91
N GLU A 155 -11.14 32.27 9.99
CA GLU A 155 -11.45 31.91 11.37
C GLU A 155 -12.91 32.23 11.72
N GLY A 156 -13.60 31.26 12.33
CA GLY A 156 -15.00 31.35 12.73
C GLY A 156 -16.02 31.40 11.58
N LYS A 157 -15.60 31.42 10.31
CA LYS A 157 -16.48 31.65 9.14
C LYS A 157 -16.50 30.50 8.14
N THR A 158 -15.35 29.88 7.86
CA THR A 158 -15.29 28.78 6.87
C THR A 158 -15.72 27.46 7.52
N PRO A 159 -16.66 26.69 6.94
CA PRO A 159 -17.04 25.37 7.44
C PRO A 159 -15.99 24.30 7.07
N ILE A 160 -15.92 23.23 7.86
CA ILE A 160 -15.01 22.09 7.66
C ILE A 160 -15.74 20.99 6.86
N ASP A 161 -15.89 21.20 5.55
CA ASP A 161 -16.65 20.33 4.65
C ASP A 161 -15.78 19.38 3.77
N LYS A 162 -14.46 19.51 3.86
CA LYS A 162 -13.46 18.86 2.99
C LYS A 162 -12.17 18.50 3.74
N LEU A 163 -11.34 17.70 3.09
CA LEU A 163 -9.93 17.45 3.43
C LEU A 163 -9.09 17.84 2.20
N SER A 164 -7.98 18.54 2.38
CA SER A 164 -7.26 19.21 1.30
C SER A 164 -5.73 19.11 1.46
N VAL A 165 -5.01 18.95 0.35
CA VAL A 165 -3.53 18.88 0.30
C VAL A 165 -2.98 19.97 -0.61
N LEU A 166 -1.98 20.71 -0.11
CA LEU A 166 -1.24 21.71 -0.88
C LEU A 166 -0.31 21.00 -1.87
N LEU A 167 -0.34 21.41 -3.14
CA LEU A 167 0.53 20.87 -4.21
C LEU A 167 1.67 21.82 -4.55
N SER A 168 1.41 23.13 -4.55
CA SER A 168 2.39 24.18 -4.83
C SER A 168 2.06 25.47 -4.07
N GLY A 169 3.04 26.36 -3.96
CA GLY A 169 2.96 27.60 -3.18
C GLY A 169 3.18 27.38 -1.67
N ARG A 170 2.76 28.36 -0.86
CA ARG A 170 2.87 28.36 0.60
C ARG A 170 1.64 29.02 1.23
N ILE A 171 1.10 28.42 2.28
CA ILE A 171 -0.01 28.98 3.06
C ILE A 171 0.47 29.36 4.47
N ARG A 172 0.08 30.56 4.92
CA ARG A 172 0.30 31.10 6.25
C ARG A 172 -0.88 30.76 7.14
N VAL A 173 -0.59 30.22 8.33
CA VAL A 173 -1.58 29.91 9.36
C VAL A 173 -1.57 31.01 10.42
N THR A 174 -2.74 31.54 10.74
CA THR A 174 -2.93 32.59 11.75
C THR A 174 -4.11 32.29 12.69
N VAL A 175 -4.04 32.73 13.94
CA VAL A 175 -5.12 32.73 14.96
C VAL A 175 -5.21 34.15 15.50
N ASN A 176 -6.40 34.75 15.56
CA ASN A 176 -6.61 36.14 15.98
C ASN A 176 -5.74 37.19 15.24
N GLY A 177 -5.15 36.82 14.08
CA GLY A 177 -4.20 37.63 13.32
C GLY A 177 -2.71 37.33 13.59
N GLU A 178 -2.37 36.67 14.69
CA GLU A 178 -1.01 36.24 15.02
C GLU A 178 -0.55 35.06 14.16
N PHE A 179 0.76 34.98 13.88
CA PHE A 179 1.34 33.97 13.00
C PHE A 179 1.80 32.71 13.77
N LEU A 180 1.28 31.54 13.38
CA LEU A 180 1.72 30.24 13.90
C LEU A 180 2.84 29.63 13.05
N HIS A 181 2.48 29.16 11.85
CA HIS A 181 3.37 28.37 10.99
C HIS A 181 3.00 28.52 9.51
N TYR A 182 3.88 28.00 8.65
CA TYR A 182 3.61 27.85 7.23
C TYR A 182 3.30 26.40 6.90
N ILE A 183 2.29 26.19 6.06
CA ILE A 183 2.00 24.91 5.40
C ILE A 183 2.68 24.94 4.03
N ASN A 184 3.43 23.87 3.74
CA ASN A 184 4.28 23.72 2.55
C ASN A 184 3.70 22.63 1.62
N PRO A 185 4.19 22.50 0.38
CA PRO A 185 3.73 21.46 -0.55
C PRO A 185 3.78 20.05 0.04
N PHE A 186 2.78 19.25 -0.33
CA PHE A 186 2.52 17.87 0.14
C PHE A 186 2.19 17.73 1.63
N GLN A 187 1.81 18.83 2.29
CA GLN A 187 1.15 18.84 3.60
C GLN A 187 -0.36 19.08 3.45
N PHE A 188 -1.15 18.62 4.42
CA PHE A 188 -2.58 18.90 4.47
C PHE A 188 -2.85 20.35 4.89
N LEU A 189 -3.95 20.94 4.45
CA LEU A 189 -4.37 22.30 4.87
C LEU A 189 -5.17 22.26 6.18
N ASP A 190 -5.95 21.21 6.35
CA ASP A 190 -7.13 21.09 7.21
C ASP A 190 -7.14 19.77 8.00
N SER A 191 -5.97 19.17 8.23
CA SER A 191 -5.82 17.90 8.94
C SER A 191 -6.22 17.92 10.43
N PRO A 192 -5.85 18.91 11.27
CA PRO A 192 -6.40 19.03 12.63
C PRO A 192 -7.92 19.23 12.63
N GLU A 193 -8.39 20.07 11.69
CA GLU A 193 -9.80 20.37 11.48
C GLU A 193 -10.61 19.12 11.10
N TRP A 194 -10.03 18.24 10.28
CA TRP A 194 -10.65 17.00 9.83
C TRP A 194 -10.76 15.92 10.92
N ASP A 195 -9.68 15.66 11.64
CA ASP A 195 -9.53 14.50 12.56
C ASP A 195 -10.13 14.75 13.95
N SER A 196 -10.41 16.02 14.31
CA SER A 196 -11.06 16.40 15.56
C SER A 196 -12.59 16.33 15.52
N LEU A 197 -13.21 16.45 14.35
CA LEU A 197 -14.66 16.33 14.17
C LEU A 197 -15.07 14.88 13.92
N ARG A 198 -16.16 14.41 14.55
CA ARG A 198 -16.80 13.13 14.22
C ARG A 198 -17.49 13.22 12.83
N PRO A 199 -17.78 12.10 12.15
CA PRO A 199 -18.31 12.13 10.78
C PRO A 199 -19.65 12.86 10.60
N SER A 200 -20.44 12.96 11.68
CA SER A 200 -21.74 13.64 11.75
C SER A 200 -21.68 15.06 12.33
N GLU A 201 -20.50 15.55 12.74
CA GLU A 201 -20.34 16.88 13.32
C GLU A 201 -19.94 17.89 12.26
N GLU A 202 -20.60 19.05 12.29
CA GLU A 202 -20.23 20.23 11.53
C GLU A 202 -19.46 21.19 12.44
N GLY A 203 -18.47 21.88 11.87
CA GLY A 203 -17.62 22.82 12.59
C GLY A 203 -17.00 23.84 11.65
N VAL A 204 -16.43 24.91 12.22
CA VAL A 204 -15.75 25.98 11.49
C VAL A 204 -14.25 25.99 11.78
N PHE A 205 -13.46 26.49 10.83
CA PHE A 205 -12.03 26.65 11.00
C PHE A 205 -11.72 27.59 12.18
N GLN A 206 -10.86 27.12 13.10
CA GLN A 206 -10.34 27.91 14.24
C GLN A 206 -9.00 28.59 13.91
N VAL A 207 -8.73 28.82 12.62
CA VAL A 207 -7.55 29.48 12.06
C VAL A 207 -7.94 30.20 10.78
N THR A 208 -7.26 31.30 10.49
CA THR A 208 -7.28 31.93 9.16
C THR A 208 -6.08 31.43 8.35
N LEU A 209 -6.37 30.92 7.15
CA LEU A 209 -5.41 30.31 6.21
C LEU A 209 -5.30 31.19 4.95
N ARG A 210 -4.17 31.88 4.78
CA ARG A 210 -3.91 32.85 3.69
C ARG A 210 -2.78 32.36 2.79
N ALA A 211 -2.90 32.58 1.48
CA ALA A 211 -1.88 32.22 0.50
C ALA A 211 -0.78 33.30 0.44
N ASP A 212 0.44 32.96 0.84
CA ASP A 212 1.62 33.86 0.78
C ASP A 212 2.19 33.96 -0.64
N ASP A 213 1.93 32.95 -1.47
CA ASP A 213 2.27 32.87 -2.88
C ASP A 213 1.04 32.34 -3.65
N ARG A 214 1.07 32.27 -4.98
CA ARG A 214 0.02 31.56 -5.74
C ARG A 214 0.11 30.06 -5.42
N CYS A 215 -0.97 29.48 -4.91
CA CYS A 215 -1.03 28.10 -4.45
C CYS A 215 -1.92 27.24 -5.35
N THR A 216 -1.61 25.94 -5.45
CA THR A 216 -2.51 24.94 -6.03
C THR A 216 -2.77 23.82 -5.02
N TYR A 217 -4.00 23.30 -4.97
CA TYR A 217 -4.39 22.27 -4.00
C TYR A 217 -5.44 21.32 -4.58
N VAL A 218 -5.51 20.12 -4.00
CA VAL A 218 -6.56 19.11 -4.26
C VAL A 218 -7.40 18.98 -3.01
N ALA A 219 -8.73 18.83 -3.15
CA ALA A 219 -9.64 18.62 -2.04
C ALA A 219 -10.64 17.47 -2.26
N TRP A 220 -10.92 16.75 -1.18
CA TRP A 220 -11.90 15.67 -1.11
C TRP A 220 -13.06 16.09 -0.21
N ARG A 221 -14.27 16.18 -0.77
CA ARG A 221 -15.49 16.53 0.02
C ARG A 221 -15.75 15.45 1.07
N ARG A 222 -15.99 15.84 2.33
CA ARG A 222 -16.06 14.96 3.51
C ARG A 222 -16.98 13.76 3.32
N LYS A 223 -18.20 14.01 2.83
CA LYS A 223 -19.21 12.96 2.56
C LYS A 223 -18.78 11.98 1.45
N LYS A 224 -18.10 12.45 0.39
CA LYS A 224 -17.56 11.58 -0.68
C LYS A 224 -16.39 10.72 -0.17
N LEU A 225 -15.52 11.29 0.65
CA LEU A 225 -14.32 10.60 1.17
C LEU A 225 -14.69 9.49 2.17
N TYR A 226 -15.65 9.71 3.08
CA TYR A 226 -16.14 8.64 3.96
C TYR A 226 -16.83 7.49 3.18
N LEU A 227 -17.54 7.78 2.09
CA LEU A 227 -18.09 6.75 1.21
C LEU A 227 -17.00 5.94 0.49
N LEU A 228 -15.85 6.54 0.17
CA LEU A 228 -14.67 5.82 -0.34
C LEU A 228 -14.05 4.92 0.75
N PHE A 229 -13.96 5.41 1.99
CA PHE A 229 -13.42 4.66 3.13
C PHE A 229 -14.27 3.43 3.47
N ALA A 230 -15.60 3.57 3.51
CA ALA A 230 -16.53 2.46 3.73
C ALA A 230 -16.37 1.36 2.66
N LYS A 231 -16.25 1.75 1.38
CA LYS A 231 -16.02 0.81 0.28
C LYS A 231 -14.63 0.16 0.34
N HIS A 232 -13.61 0.87 0.83
CA HIS A 232 -12.20 0.43 0.76
C HIS A 232 -11.45 0.66 2.08
N ARG A 233 -11.60 -0.27 3.03
CA ARG A 233 -10.91 -0.29 4.34
C ARG A 233 -9.38 -0.06 4.27
N TYR A 234 -8.69 -0.45 3.18
CA TYR A 234 -7.27 -0.13 2.96
C TYR A 234 -7.01 1.37 2.77
N ILE A 235 -7.81 2.05 1.94
CA ILE A 235 -7.68 3.50 1.70
C ILE A 235 -7.97 4.27 3.00
N ALA A 236 -8.97 3.84 3.77
CA ALA A 236 -9.26 4.41 5.09
C ALA A 236 -8.06 4.34 6.05
N LYS A 237 -7.37 3.18 6.12
CA LYS A 237 -6.17 3.00 6.96
C LYS A 237 -4.99 3.86 6.49
N ILE A 238 -4.80 4.03 5.17
CA ILE A 238 -3.78 4.94 4.62
C ILE A 238 -4.10 6.39 4.99
N PHE A 239 -5.35 6.84 4.82
CA PHE A 239 -5.74 8.21 5.17
C PHE A 239 -5.57 8.51 6.66
N ALA A 240 -6.01 7.61 7.54
CA ALA A 240 -5.84 7.74 8.98
C ALA A 240 -4.36 7.82 9.42
N LEU A 241 -3.43 7.23 8.64
CA LEU A 241 -1.99 7.34 8.88
C LEU A 241 -1.40 8.66 8.37
N VAL A 242 -1.70 9.06 7.12
CA VAL A 242 -1.10 10.29 6.55
C VAL A 242 -1.61 11.55 7.25
N VAL A 243 -2.90 11.60 7.62
CA VAL A 243 -3.49 12.74 8.35
C VAL A 243 -2.90 12.86 9.75
N ARG A 244 -2.82 11.76 10.52
CA ARG A 244 -2.28 11.82 11.90
C ARG A 244 -0.78 12.08 11.95
N ASN A 245 -0.02 11.55 10.98
CA ASN A 245 1.38 11.94 10.83
C ASN A 245 1.54 13.44 10.58
N ASP A 246 0.73 14.03 9.68
CA ASP A 246 0.77 15.47 9.34
C ASP A 246 0.39 16.36 10.54
N ILE A 247 -0.65 15.98 11.31
CA ILE A 247 -1.00 16.62 12.59
C ILE A 247 0.21 16.63 13.53
N ALA A 248 0.89 15.48 13.65
CA ALA A 248 2.07 15.37 14.50
C ALA A 248 3.31 16.12 13.94
N ASP A 249 3.51 16.18 12.62
CA ASP A 249 4.57 17.01 12.00
C ASP A 249 4.32 18.50 12.29
N LYS A 250 3.07 18.96 12.21
CA LYS A 250 2.67 20.33 12.57
C LYS A 250 2.94 20.63 14.05
N LEU A 251 2.56 19.72 14.95
CA LEU A 251 2.88 19.78 16.38
C LEU A 251 4.38 20.00 16.64
N PHE A 252 5.26 19.16 16.08
CA PHE A 252 6.71 19.33 16.24
C PHE A 252 7.22 20.64 15.62
N SER A 253 6.64 21.10 14.51
CA SER A 253 6.99 22.41 13.91
C SER A 253 6.63 23.63 14.77
N LEU A 254 5.65 23.48 15.66
CA LEU A 254 5.33 24.48 16.70
C LEU A 254 6.28 24.33 17.91
N ASN A 255 6.65 23.09 18.28
CA ASN A 255 7.56 22.82 19.39
C ASN A 255 8.96 23.45 19.22
N ASP A 256 9.50 23.50 18.00
CA ASP A 256 10.80 24.14 17.74
C ASP A 256 10.74 25.69 17.70
N ARG A 257 9.53 26.28 17.82
CA ARG A 257 9.28 27.72 17.79
C ARG A 257 8.77 28.29 19.12
N ALA A 258 8.04 27.49 19.88
CA ALA A 258 7.61 27.82 21.22
C ALA A 258 8.85 27.89 22.14
N LEU A 259 9.31 29.13 22.34
CA LEU A 259 10.35 29.51 23.29
C LEU A 259 9.79 30.57 24.24
N ASP A 260 9.93 30.32 25.53
CA ASP A 260 9.69 31.32 26.60
C ASP A 260 10.58 32.55 26.36
N ALA A 261 10.15 33.74 26.81
CA ALA A 261 10.97 34.93 26.88
C ALA A 261 12.30 34.71 27.65
N HIS A 262 12.35 33.71 28.55
CA HIS A 262 13.55 33.27 29.26
C HIS A 262 14.37 32.19 28.53
N GLY A 263 13.94 31.74 27.35
CA GLY A 263 14.67 30.80 26.48
C GLY A 263 14.36 29.31 26.69
N PHE A 264 13.38 28.95 27.51
CA PHE A 264 12.93 27.56 27.66
C PHE A 264 12.13 27.08 26.45
N ARG A 265 12.47 25.89 25.93
CA ARG A 265 11.64 25.15 24.97
C ARG A 265 10.39 24.65 25.66
N TYR A 266 9.21 24.91 25.08
CA TYR A 266 8.00 24.19 25.47
C TYR A 266 8.10 22.73 25.02
N ASP A 267 7.39 21.82 25.70
CA ASP A 267 7.38 20.40 25.34
C ASP A 267 5.96 19.87 25.17
N LEU A 268 5.54 19.73 23.91
CA LEU A 268 4.21 19.28 23.52
C LEU A 268 3.95 17.80 23.80
N ARG A 269 4.93 17.06 24.38
CA ARG A 269 4.69 15.75 24.99
C ARG A 269 3.84 15.84 26.27
N LEU A 270 3.79 17.00 26.93
CA LEU A 270 3.11 17.21 28.22
C LEU A 270 2.21 18.47 28.27
N PRO A 271 1.19 18.61 27.39
CA PRO A 271 0.42 19.86 27.26
C PRO A 271 -0.23 20.34 28.57
N ASN A 272 -0.76 19.42 29.37
CA ASN A 272 -1.51 19.71 30.60
C ASN A 272 -0.66 20.29 31.74
N PHE A 273 0.67 20.39 31.59
CA PHE A 273 1.61 20.85 32.64
C PHE A 273 2.34 22.16 32.30
N CYS A 274 2.06 22.79 31.16
CA CYS A 274 2.77 24.00 30.67
C CYS A 274 2.58 25.30 31.48
N HIS A 275 1.94 25.27 32.66
CA HIS A 275 1.60 26.46 33.46
C HIS A 275 2.23 26.53 34.87
N THR A 276 3.08 25.55 35.26
CA THR A 276 3.70 25.55 36.60
C THR A 276 5.15 26.03 36.55
N SER A 277 5.36 27.33 36.72
CA SER A 277 6.71 27.92 36.73
C SER A 277 7.58 27.37 37.86
N GLN A 278 8.81 26.96 37.56
CA GLN A 278 9.88 26.77 38.55
C GLN A 278 11.11 27.60 38.15
N ALA A 279 11.20 28.80 38.72
CA ALA A 279 12.43 29.56 38.72
C ALA A 279 13.46 28.91 39.67
N GLN A 280 14.75 29.10 39.35
CA GLN A 280 15.93 28.43 39.95
C GLN A 280 16.06 26.97 39.47
N LEU A 281 17.18 26.55 38.87
CA LEU A 281 18.56 26.82 39.30
C LEU A 281 19.58 26.93 38.13
N GLU A 282 20.58 27.81 38.32
CA GLU A 282 21.95 27.88 37.72
C GLU A 282 22.22 27.89 36.19
N LYS A 283 23.22 28.71 35.81
CA LYS A 283 23.76 28.87 34.44
C LYS A 283 25.19 28.34 34.36
N PRO A 284 25.57 27.58 33.31
CA PRO A 284 26.97 27.43 32.91
C PRO A 284 27.45 28.61 32.03
N HIS A 285 28.76 28.71 31.80
CA HIS A 285 29.44 29.92 31.30
C HIS A 285 29.82 29.89 29.80
N ASN A 286 30.15 31.04 29.24
CA ASN A 286 30.48 31.21 27.81
C ASN A 286 31.81 30.56 27.38
N MET A 287 31.89 30.11 26.12
CA MET A 287 33.12 30.24 25.32
C MET A 287 32.81 30.54 23.84
N ARG A 288 33.66 31.36 23.20
CA ARG A 288 33.36 32.06 21.92
C ARG A 288 34.59 32.17 21.01
N ARG A 289 34.58 31.50 19.84
CA ARG A 289 35.44 31.76 18.65
C ARG A 289 34.62 31.35 17.40
N ARG A 290 34.10 32.24 16.55
CA ARG A 290 34.72 33.11 15.52
C ARG A 290 35.47 32.37 14.38
N PHE A 291 34.77 32.27 13.24
CA PHE A 291 35.20 32.46 11.82
C PHE A 291 36.60 32.05 11.36
N HIS A 292 36.65 31.35 10.20
CA HIS A 292 37.10 31.99 8.95
C HIS A 292 36.53 31.33 7.69
N SER A 293 36.64 32.02 6.54
CA SER A 293 36.18 31.59 5.21
C SER A 293 37.22 31.88 4.11
N SER A 294 37.17 31.16 2.99
CA SER A 294 37.89 31.46 1.72
C SER A 294 37.24 30.73 0.52
N LEU A 295 37.56 31.13 -0.72
CA LEU A 295 36.85 30.72 -1.97
C LEU A 295 37.82 30.38 -3.13
N LEU A 296 37.53 29.29 -3.87
CA LEU A 296 37.60 29.08 -5.36
C LEU A 296 38.91 29.47 -6.13
N PRO A 297 39.04 29.35 -7.50
CA PRO A 297 38.27 28.66 -8.58
C PRO A 297 39.16 27.76 -9.53
N PHE A 298 38.68 27.48 -10.77
CA PHE A 298 39.34 26.95 -12.03
C PHE A 298 39.43 25.41 -12.28
N ARG A 299 39.54 24.87 -13.53
CA ARG A 299 38.89 25.16 -14.87
C ARG A 299 39.13 23.96 -15.86
N MET A 300 38.26 23.84 -16.89
CA MET A 300 38.10 22.82 -17.99
C MET A 300 39.30 22.31 -18.84
N SER A 301 39.01 21.26 -19.64
CA SER A 301 39.63 20.78 -20.94
C SER A 301 40.84 19.82 -20.88
N ALA A 302 41.12 18.88 -21.81
CA ALA A 302 40.36 18.22 -22.92
C ALA A 302 41.09 16.92 -23.39
N MET A 303 40.59 16.21 -24.43
CA MET A 303 41.17 14.97 -25.05
C MET A 303 42.41 15.23 -25.93
N PRO A 304 43.15 14.17 -26.35
CA PRO A 304 43.14 13.78 -27.79
C PRO A 304 43.13 12.24 -28.07
N ASP A 305 43.20 11.88 -29.37
CA ASP A 305 42.80 10.59 -29.99
C ASP A 305 43.93 9.58 -30.33
N LEU A 306 43.54 8.34 -30.73
CA LEU A 306 43.89 7.59 -31.97
C LEU A 306 43.12 6.23 -31.95
N SER A 307 42.42 5.74 -32.99
CA SER A 307 42.84 5.16 -34.29
C SER A 307 43.73 3.91 -34.17
N MET A 308 43.55 2.78 -34.90
CA MET A 308 42.59 2.34 -35.93
C MET A 308 42.62 0.76 -36.00
N THR A 309 41.98 -0.06 -36.86
CA THR A 309 41.50 0.07 -38.26
C THR A 309 40.28 -0.88 -38.57
N MET A 310 40.19 -1.45 -39.78
CA MET A 310 39.10 -2.25 -40.41
C MET A 310 39.53 -3.74 -40.63
N SER A 311 38.82 -4.70 -41.26
CA SER A 311 37.88 -4.68 -42.41
C SER A 311 36.95 -5.92 -42.55
N PRO A 312 35.90 -5.90 -43.43
CA PRO A 312 34.89 -6.96 -43.61
C PRO A 312 35.03 -7.77 -44.92
N LEU A 313 34.05 -8.64 -45.24
CA LEU A 313 33.94 -9.38 -46.51
C LEU A 313 32.46 -9.76 -46.84
N ASP A 314 32.04 -9.54 -48.09
CA ASP A 314 30.69 -9.83 -48.63
C ASP A 314 30.69 -10.99 -49.65
N ILE A 315 29.56 -11.69 -49.83
CA ILE A 315 29.25 -12.54 -51.02
C ILE A 315 27.78 -12.35 -51.44
N SER A 316 27.51 -12.40 -52.76
CA SER A 316 26.26 -11.99 -53.43
C SER A 316 25.21 -13.10 -53.64
N MET A 317 23.96 -12.70 -53.90
CA MET A 317 22.90 -13.53 -54.51
C MET A 317 23.08 -13.71 -56.03
N THR A 318 22.43 -14.75 -56.59
CA THR A 318 21.91 -14.81 -57.97
C THR A 318 20.56 -15.58 -58.00
N PRO A 319 19.65 -15.30 -58.95
CA PRO A 319 18.37 -16.01 -59.09
C PRO A 319 18.36 -17.03 -60.25
N ILE A 320 17.52 -18.07 -60.15
CA ILE A 320 17.22 -19.02 -61.25
C ILE A 320 15.70 -19.24 -61.32
N TYR A 321 15.14 -19.24 -62.53
CA TYR A 321 13.75 -19.65 -62.82
C TYR A 321 13.67 -21.16 -63.09
N GLY A 322 12.59 -21.79 -62.67
CA GLY A 322 12.23 -23.16 -63.05
C GLY A 322 10.72 -23.39 -62.90
N THR A 323 10.07 -23.95 -63.93
CA THR A 323 8.62 -24.12 -63.99
C THR A 323 8.23 -25.48 -64.58
N THR A 324 7.65 -26.35 -63.74
CA THR A 324 6.89 -27.57 -64.11
C THR A 324 5.97 -27.88 -62.91
N GLU A 325 4.64 -27.84 -63.09
CA GLU A 325 3.79 -29.02 -63.31
C GLU A 325 3.74 -29.94 -62.06
N MET A 326 2.80 -29.74 -61.11
CA MET A 326 1.34 -29.99 -61.19
C MET A 326 0.96 -31.49 -61.15
N ALA A 327 1.45 -32.24 -60.14
CA ALA A 327 1.10 -33.67 -59.96
C ALA A 327 0.89 -34.19 -58.51
N GLU A 328 1.15 -33.41 -57.45
CA GLU A 328 1.23 -33.95 -56.06
C GLU A 328 0.04 -33.65 -55.12
N ASN A 329 -0.92 -32.83 -55.54
CA ASN A 329 -1.94 -32.24 -54.65
C ASN A 329 -2.98 -33.22 -54.04
N VAL A 330 -2.88 -34.53 -54.27
CA VAL A 330 -3.86 -35.52 -53.79
C VAL A 330 -3.32 -36.36 -52.62
N THR A 331 -2.00 -36.58 -52.54
CA THR A 331 -1.37 -37.35 -51.44
C THR A 331 -0.94 -36.47 -50.26
N SER A 332 -0.55 -35.22 -50.52
CA SER A 332 0.04 -34.29 -49.54
C SER A 332 -0.77 -34.11 -48.24
N CYS A 333 -2.11 -34.06 -48.31
CA CYS A 333 -2.91 -33.77 -47.12
C CYS A 333 -3.23 -34.99 -46.22
N GLN A 334 -2.98 -36.24 -46.63
CA GLN A 334 -3.22 -37.41 -45.75
C GLN A 334 -2.28 -37.44 -44.53
N GLU A 335 -1.10 -36.82 -44.60
CA GLU A 335 -0.23 -36.66 -43.43
C GLU A 335 -0.78 -35.65 -42.40
N TRP A 336 -1.62 -34.73 -42.86
CA TRP A 336 -2.26 -33.70 -42.04
C TRP A 336 -3.62 -34.14 -41.48
N GLU A 337 -4.20 -35.22 -42.00
CA GLU A 337 -5.37 -35.87 -41.42
C GLU A 337 -5.13 -36.31 -39.96
N LYS A 338 -3.86 -36.56 -39.59
CA LYS A 338 -3.37 -36.85 -38.22
C LYS A 338 -3.38 -35.62 -37.28
N ALA A 339 -3.64 -34.41 -37.78
CA ALA A 339 -3.68 -33.19 -36.97
C ALA A 339 -4.98 -33.06 -36.15
N HIS A 340 -6.10 -33.62 -36.62
CA HIS A 340 -7.41 -33.61 -35.95
C HIS A 340 -7.45 -34.41 -34.62
N HIS A 341 -6.32 -34.91 -34.14
CA HIS A 341 -6.27 -35.74 -32.94
C HIS A 341 -6.60 -34.92 -31.69
N LEU A 342 -7.44 -35.48 -30.79
CA LEU A 342 -7.99 -34.79 -29.61
C LEU A 342 -6.92 -34.05 -28.77
N LEU A 343 -5.71 -34.61 -28.65
CA LEU A 343 -4.58 -34.01 -27.92
C LEU A 343 -4.16 -32.63 -28.47
N PHE A 344 -4.24 -32.40 -29.78
CA PHE A 344 -3.92 -31.12 -30.42
C PHE A 344 -4.95 -30.04 -30.05
N HIS A 345 -6.24 -30.39 -30.08
CA HIS A 345 -7.31 -29.48 -29.66
C HIS A 345 -7.27 -29.23 -28.13
N LEU A 346 -6.95 -30.24 -27.31
CA LEU A 346 -6.76 -30.07 -25.86
C LEU A 346 -5.54 -29.19 -25.54
N GLY A 347 -4.44 -29.31 -26.29
CA GLY A 347 -3.26 -28.45 -26.18
C GLY A 347 -3.62 -26.98 -26.45
N ASN A 348 -4.26 -26.71 -27.60
CA ASN A 348 -4.70 -25.36 -27.97
C ASN A 348 -5.75 -24.79 -27.00
N LEU A 349 -6.72 -25.59 -26.56
CA LEU A 349 -7.72 -25.20 -25.56
C LEU A 349 -7.06 -24.82 -24.22
N SER A 350 -6.02 -25.54 -23.80
CA SER A 350 -5.23 -25.21 -22.61
C SER A 350 -4.55 -23.84 -22.75
N LEU A 351 -3.99 -23.51 -23.92
CA LEU A 351 -3.43 -22.18 -24.21
C LEU A 351 -4.51 -21.09 -24.19
N VAL A 352 -5.64 -21.32 -24.87
CA VAL A 352 -6.78 -20.37 -24.93
C VAL A 352 -7.33 -20.07 -23.54
N VAL A 353 -7.62 -21.10 -22.74
CA VAL A 353 -8.10 -20.92 -21.36
C VAL A 353 -7.06 -20.17 -20.52
N GLY A 354 -5.77 -20.46 -20.69
CA GLY A 354 -4.68 -19.72 -20.04
C GLY A 354 -4.69 -18.22 -20.37
N LEU A 355 -4.86 -17.86 -21.64
CA LEU A 355 -4.86 -16.46 -22.10
C LEU A 355 -6.17 -15.71 -21.81
N LEU A 356 -7.28 -16.41 -21.52
CA LEU A 356 -8.56 -15.81 -21.16
C LEU A 356 -8.72 -15.54 -19.65
N ILE A 357 -7.79 -15.97 -18.80
CA ILE A 357 -7.86 -15.68 -17.35
C ILE A 357 -7.85 -14.17 -17.13
N PRO A 358 -8.77 -13.61 -16.32
CA PRO A 358 -8.74 -12.18 -16.01
C PRO A 358 -7.43 -11.81 -15.30
N THR A 359 -6.70 -10.84 -15.87
CA THR A 359 -5.44 -10.29 -15.34
C THR A 359 -5.60 -9.61 -13.96
N THR A 360 -6.84 -9.46 -13.49
CA THR A 360 -7.22 -9.01 -12.14
C THR A 360 -7.12 -10.10 -11.07
N VAL A 361 -7.12 -11.39 -11.45
CA VAL A 361 -7.10 -12.51 -10.49
C VAL A 361 -5.73 -12.59 -9.82
N GLY A 362 -5.70 -12.60 -8.48
CA GLY A 362 -4.47 -12.62 -7.70
C GLY A 362 -3.54 -13.83 -7.91
N LEU A 363 -4.03 -14.88 -8.59
CA LEU A 363 -3.27 -16.07 -9.00
C LEU A 363 -3.03 -16.15 -10.52
N HIS A 364 -3.44 -15.16 -11.33
CA HIS A 364 -3.36 -15.14 -12.79
C HIS A 364 -2.04 -15.69 -13.33
N MET A 365 -0.89 -15.13 -12.91
CA MET A 365 0.42 -15.55 -13.42
C MET A 365 0.81 -16.99 -13.06
N ILE A 366 0.22 -17.60 -12.04
CA ILE A 366 0.52 -18.99 -11.66
C ILE A 366 -0.37 -19.94 -12.48
N LEU A 367 -1.66 -19.61 -12.61
CA LEU A 367 -2.61 -20.40 -13.38
C LEU A 367 -2.33 -20.34 -14.90
N LEU A 368 -1.95 -19.18 -15.43
CA LEU A 368 -1.45 -19.03 -16.80
C LEU A 368 -0.25 -19.94 -17.06
N ARG A 369 0.77 -19.91 -16.20
CA ARG A 369 1.98 -20.75 -16.38
C ARG A 369 1.66 -22.23 -16.30
N LEU A 370 0.77 -22.64 -15.39
CA LEU A 370 0.29 -24.02 -15.30
C LEU A 370 -0.41 -24.47 -16.60
N LEU A 371 -1.28 -23.62 -17.16
CA LEU A 371 -2.03 -23.93 -18.39
C LEU A 371 -1.19 -23.87 -19.67
N LEU A 372 -0.15 -23.04 -19.70
CA LEU A 372 0.89 -23.09 -20.73
C LEU A 372 1.68 -24.40 -20.64
N MET A 373 2.07 -24.83 -19.43
CA MET A 373 2.76 -26.11 -19.21
C MET A 373 1.92 -27.32 -19.63
N THR A 374 0.63 -27.38 -19.24
CA THR A 374 -0.25 -28.50 -19.67
C THR A 374 -0.47 -28.49 -21.18
N GLY A 375 -0.58 -27.31 -21.81
CA GLY A 375 -0.60 -27.19 -23.28
C GLY A 375 0.66 -27.78 -23.92
N CYS A 376 1.86 -27.39 -23.44
CA CYS A 376 3.14 -27.91 -23.93
C CYS A 376 3.23 -29.44 -23.77
N CYS A 377 2.78 -30.00 -22.64
CA CYS A 377 2.76 -31.45 -22.44
C CYS A 377 1.85 -32.17 -23.46
N TRP A 378 0.65 -31.64 -23.73
CA TRP A 378 -0.22 -32.21 -24.76
C TRP A 378 0.40 -32.14 -26.16
N PHE A 379 1.05 -31.03 -26.52
CA PHE A 379 1.77 -30.91 -27.79
C PHE A 379 2.98 -31.83 -27.89
N ILE A 380 3.75 -32.06 -26.82
CA ILE A 380 4.86 -33.02 -26.81
C ILE A 380 4.35 -34.44 -27.05
N ILE A 381 3.27 -34.86 -26.39
CA ILE A 381 2.67 -36.19 -26.57
C ILE A 381 2.13 -36.35 -27.99
N TRP A 382 1.44 -35.34 -28.52
CA TRP A 382 0.95 -35.34 -29.91
C TRP A 382 2.09 -35.39 -30.93
N ALA A 383 3.13 -34.56 -30.74
CA ALA A 383 4.30 -34.52 -31.61
C ALA A 383 5.10 -35.83 -31.58
N ALA A 384 5.25 -36.48 -30.42
CA ALA A 384 6.00 -37.72 -30.29
C ALA A 384 5.26 -38.97 -30.80
N LEU A 385 3.92 -39.04 -30.62
CA LEU A 385 3.15 -40.25 -30.91
C LEU A 385 2.44 -40.24 -32.27
N TYR A 386 2.07 -39.07 -32.79
CA TYR A 386 1.18 -38.98 -33.97
C TYR A 386 1.74 -38.14 -35.12
N ARG A 387 2.46 -37.03 -34.85
CA ARG A 387 3.00 -36.14 -35.90
C ARG A 387 4.47 -36.36 -36.25
N CYS A 388 5.27 -36.88 -35.31
CA CYS A 388 6.67 -37.30 -35.50
C CYS A 388 7.64 -36.24 -36.07
N THR A 389 7.44 -34.99 -35.66
CA THR A 389 8.27 -33.82 -36.02
C THR A 389 9.16 -33.41 -34.85
N LEU A 390 10.48 -33.48 -35.03
CA LEU A 390 11.47 -33.19 -33.98
C LEU A 390 11.41 -31.72 -33.52
N ASP A 391 11.30 -30.75 -34.43
CA ASP A 391 11.30 -29.33 -34.07
C ASP A 391 10.11 -28.92 -33.20
N VAL A 392 8.91 -29.45 -33.49
CA VAL A 392 7.71 -29.22 -32.67
C VAL A 392 7.91 -29.75 -31.25
N LEU A 393 8.54 -30.91 -31.10
CA LEU A 393 8.87 -31.50 -29.80
C LEU A 393 9.90 -30.65 -29.06
N VAL A 394 10.99 -30.23 -29.73
CA VAL A 394 12.06 -29.41 -29.15
C VAL A 394 11.53 -28.04 -28.68
N TRP A 395 10.76 -27.33 -29.51
CA TRP A 395 10.19 -26.03 -29.11
C TRP A 395 9.22 -26.16 -27.93
N ASN A 396 8.34 -27.16 -27.93
CA ASN A 396 7.44 -27.37 -26.78
C ASN A 396 8.19 -27.83 -25.52
N ALA A 397 9.32 -28.54 -25.63
CA ALA A 397 10.19 -28.84 -24.49
C ALA A 397 10.86 -27.55 -23.94
N VAL A 398 11.34 -26.66 -24.81
CA VAL A 398 11.86 -25.33 -24.40
C VAL A 398 10.77 -24.50 -23.72
N PHE A 399 9.56 -24.44 -24.30
CA PHE A 399 8.42 -23.75 -23.69
C PHE A 399 8.05 -24.34 -22.31
N LEU A 400 8.06 -25.66 -22.18
CA LEU A 400 7.80 -26.34 -20.92
C LEU A 400 8.85 -25.98 -19.86
N ILE A 401 10.14 -25.99 -20.20
CA ILE A 401 11.24 -25.61 -19.29
C ILE A 401 11.12 -24.15 -18.84
N VAL A 402 10.91 -23.21 -19.77
CA VAL A 402 10.77 -21.78 -19.42
C VAL A 402 9.55 -21.55 -18.51
N ASN A 403 8.40 -22.13 -18.85
CA ASN A 403 7.20 -22.00 -18.03
C ASN A 403 7.34 -22.69 -16.66
N PHE A 404 8.00 -23.85 -16.59
CA PHE A 404 8.33 -24.55 -15.35
C PHE A 404 9.20 -23.69 -14.43
N MET A 405 10.31 -23.12 -14.93
CA MET A 405 11.18 -22.26 -14.13
C MET A 405 10.43 -21.01 -13.61
N HIS A 406 9.61 -20.37 -14.44
CA HIS A 406 8.77 -19.25 -14.00
C HIS A 406 7.70 -19.67 -12.98
N PHE A 407 7.06 -20.83 -13.16
CA PHE A 407 6.06 -21.37 -12.23
C PHE A 407 6.66 -21.65 -10.85
N PHE A 408 7.79 -22.38 -10.78
CA PHE A 408 8.46 -22.68 -9.51
C PHE A 408 9.06 -21.43 -8.85
N TYR A 409 9.57 -20.44 -9.61
CA TYR A 409 9.96 -19.14 -9.06
C TYR A 409 8.77 -18.40 -8.43
N LEU A 410 7.61 -18.39 -9.09
CA LEU A 410 6.40 -17.76 -8.56
C LEU A 410 5.87 -18.48 -7.31
N LEU A 411 5.92 -19.82 -7.25
CA LEU A 411 5.58 -20.60 -6.05
C LEU A 411 6.55 -20.34 -4.90
N TYR A 412 7.87 -20.31 -5.15
CA TYR A 412 8.88 -19.99 -4.15
C TYR A 412 8.63 -18.60 -3.53
N LYS A 413 8.35 -17.60 -4.38
CA LYS A 413 8.00 -16.22 -3.98
C LYS A 413 6.66 -16.11 -3.22
N ARG A 414 5.81 -17.14 -3.27
CA ARG A 414 4.51 -17.24 -2.57
C ARG A 414 4.55 -18.06 -1.28
N ARG A 415 5.68 -18.72 -0.97
CA ARG A 415 5.77 -19.63 0.18
C ARG A 415 5.53 -18.84 1.49
N PRO A 416 4.48 -19.16 2.28
CA PRO A 416 4.17 -18.42 3.51
C PRO A 416 5.27 -18.63 4.54
N ILE A 417 5.64 -17.59 5.27
CA ILE A 417 6.77 -17.65 6.21
C ILE A 417 6.26 -17.48 7.63
N LYS A 418 6.42 -18.51 8.46
CA LYS A 418 5.84 -18.60 9.81
C LYS A 418 6.41 -17.51 10.72
N ILE A 419 5.69 -16.40 10.88
CA ILE A 419 5.98 -15.37 11.88
C ILE A 419 5.72 -15.96 13.27
N ASP A 420 6.60 -15.65 14.23
CA ASP A 420 6.46 -16.10 15.61
C ASP A 420 5.14 -15.64 16.25
N ARG A 421 4.58 -16.47 17.13
CA ARG A 421 3.24 -16.32 17.69
C ARG A 421 3.09 -15.03 18.51
N GLU A 422 4.15 -14.58 19.17
CA GLU A 422 4.12 -13.34 19.97
C GLU A 422 4.21 -12.07 19.11
N LEU A 423 4.82 -12.16 17.92
CA LEU A 423 4.91 -11.05 16.96
C LEU A 423 3.70 -10.96 16.01
N ARG A 424 2.94 -12.06 15.88
CA ARG A 424 1.81 -12.18 14.94
C ARG A 424 0.71 -11.14 15.15
N SER A 425 0.44 -10.72 16.39
CA SER A 425 -0.57 -9.69 16.70
C SER A 425 -0.14 -8.31 16.19
N VAL A 426 1.11 -7.92 16.45
CA VAL A 426 1.74 -6.68 15.94
C VAL A 426 1.78 -6.69 14.42
N TYR A 427 2.22 -7.80 13.81
CA TYR A 427 2.22 -7.93 12.35
C TYR A 427 0.82 -7.70 11.77
N LYS A 428 -0.20 -8.45 12.23
CA LYS A 428 -1.57 -8.37 11.69
C LYS A 428 -2.24 -7.01 11.91
N ARG A 429 -1.95 -6.32 13.02
CA ARG A 429 -2.60 -5.02 13.33
C ARG A 429 -1.86 -3.80 12.76
N MET A 430 -0.53 -3.82 12.68
CA MET A 430 0.26 -2.64 12.31
C MET A 430 0.90 -2.73 10.91
N PHE A 431 1.33 -3.92 10.47
CA PHE A 431 2.20 -4.08 9.29
C PHE A 431 1.49 -4.76 8.09
N GLU A 432 0.73 -5.84 8.32
CA GLU A 432 -0.11 -6.52 7.31
C GLU A 432 -1.07 -5.55 6.59
N PRO A 433 -1.77 -4.60 7.27
CA PRO A 433 -2.70 -3.68 6.62
C PRO A 433 -2.02 -2.62 5.73
N LEU A 434 -0.68 -2.53 5.78
CA LEU A 434 0.15 -1.64 4.97
C LEU A 434 0.92 -2.40 3.88
N HIS A 435 0.52 -3.66 3.62
CA HIS A 435 1.15 -4.58 2.65
C HIS A 435 2.63 -4.86 2.93
N VAL A 436 3.10 -4.68 4.17
CA VAL A 436 4.44 -5.09 4.60
C VAL A 436 4.51 -6.61 4.54
N ARG A 437 5.33 -7.16 3.64
CA ARG A 437 5.47 -8.60 3.42
C ARG A 437 6.01 -9.31 4.66
N GLU A 438 5.51 -10.50 4.96
CA GLU A 438 5.98 -11.34 6.09
C GLU A 438 7.52 -11.45 6.10
N ALA A 439 8.13 -11.70 4.94
CA ALA A 439 9.57 -11.80 4.76
C ALA A 439 10.35 -10.53 5.15
N LEU A 440 9.76 -9.34 4.97
CA LEU A 440 10.40 -8.07 5.34
C LEU A 440 10.28 -7.82 6.85
N PHE A 441 9.10 -8.08 7.40
CA PHE A 441 8.86 -7.99 8.85
C PHE A 441 9.73 -8.98 9.63
N GLN A 442 9.91 -10.22 9.15
CA GLN A 442 10.80 -11.19 9.79
C GLN A 442 12.28 -10.78 9.77
N ARG A 443 12.76 -10.11 8.71
CA ARG A 443 14.13 -9.57 8.69
C ARG A 443 14.31 -8.44 9.70
N LEU A 444 13.35 -7.52 9.76
CA LEU A 444 13.27 -6.45 10.76
C LEU A 444 13.30 -6.97 12.21
N THR A 445 12.53 -8.02 12.52
CA THR A 445 12.46 -8.57 13.89
C THR A 445 13.53 -9.60 14.21
N GLY A 446 14.07 -10.31 13.21
CA GLY A 446 14.97 -11.44 13.41
C GLY A 446 16.45 -11.10 13.63
N GLN A 447 16.94 -9.96 13.13
CA GLN A 447 18.37 -9.62 13.18
C GLN A 447 18.72 -8.50 14.20
N PHE A 448 17.76 -7.65 14.56
CA PHE A 448 18.02 -6.38 15.26
C PHE A 448 17.12 -6.13 16.47
N CYS A 449 16.38 -7.14 16.92
CA CYS A 449 15.33 -6.99 17.91
C CYS A 449 15.48 -7.98 19.08
N THR A 450 15.06 -7.55 20.27
CA THR A 450 14.98 -8.39 21.47
C THR A 450 13.55 -8.37 22.02
N ILE A 451 13.06 -9.52 22.49
CA ILE A 451 11.81 -9.58 23.26
C ILE A 451 12.19 -9.57 24.74
N GLN A 452 11.74 -8.54 25.44
CA GLN A 452 12.01 -8.34 26.86
C GLN A 452 10.72 -8.48 27.68
N THR A 453 10.88 -8.78 28.97
CA THR A 453 9.77 -9.01 29.89
C THR A 453 9.92 -8.13 31.12
N LEU A 454 8.82 -7.57 31.61
CA LEU A 454 8.80 -6.61 32.71
C LEU A 454 7.67 -6.99 33.67
N LYS A 455 8.00 -7.29 34.93
CA LYS A 455 7.02 -7.69 35.95
C LYS A 455 6.19 -6.48 36.39
N LYS A 456 4.96 -6.72 36.85
CA LYS A 456 4.11 -5.70 37.46
C LYS A 456 4.89 -4.91 38.53
N GLY A 457 4.81 -3.58 38.46
CA GLY A 457 5.52 -2.64 39.35
C GLY A 457 6.96 -2.30 38.92
N GLN A 458 7.55 -2.99 37.95
CA GLN A 458 8.87 -2.61 37.43
C GLN A 458 8.78 -1.43 36.46
N VAL A 459 9.77 -0.56 36.51
CA VAL A 459 9.88 0.65 35.70
C VAL A 459 10.55 0.33 34.36
N TYR A 460 9.96 0.76 33.25
CA TYR A 460 10.52 0.67 31.91
C TYR A 460 11.50 1.82 31.65
N ALA A 461 11.10 3.04 32.02
CA ALA A 461 11.90 4.26 31.95
C ALA A 461 11.51 5.19 33.11
N ALA A 462 12.49 5.89 33.67
CA ALA A 462 12.31 6.79 34.81
C ALA A 462 12.64 8.24 34.42
N GLU A 463 11.77 9.15 34.85
CA GLU A 463 11.88 10.61 34.71
C GLU A 463 13.27 11.12 35.14
N ASP A 464 13.90 11.92 34.28
CA ASP A 464 15.23 12.53 34.42
C ASP A 464 16.39 11.54 34.69
N LYS A 465 16.17 10.24 34.48
CA LYS A 465 17.15 9.17 34.74
C LYS A 465 17.44 8.31 33.52
N THR A 466 16.42 7.84 32.81
CA THR A 466 16.61 6.95 31.64
C THR A 466 16.93 7.75 30.39
N SER A 467 17.98 7.35 29.68
CA SER A 467 18.41 7.83 28.35
C SER A 467 17.35 7.53 27.28
N VAL A 468 17.13 8.47 26.35
CA VAL A 468 16.24 8.26 25.19
C VAL A 468 16.96 7.55 24.03
N ASP A 469 18.24 7.84 23.83
CA ASP A 469 18.97 7.55 22.58
C ASP A 469 19.12 6.05 22.23
N GLU A 470 18.76 5.13 23.12
CA GLU A 470 19.14 3.72 23.02
C GLU A 470 18.20 2.85 22.15
N ARG A 471 16.87 3.11 22.13
CA ARG A 471 15.89 2.13 21.65
C ARG A 471 14.58 2.68 21.08
N LEU A 472 13.86 1.80 20.39
CA LEU A 472 12.43 1.93 20.03
C LEU A 472 11.72 0.61 20.35
N SER A 473 10.51 0.68 20.91
CA SER A 473 9.85 -0.44 21.57
C SER A 473 8.34 -0.50 21.31
N ILE A 474 7.79 -1.72 21.16
CA ILE A 474 6.34 -1.97 21.00
C ILE A 474 5.85 -2.93 22.10
N LEU A 475 4.74 -2.61 22.76
CA LEU A 475 4.15 -3.46 23.79
C LEU A 475 3.45 -4.68 23.16
N LEU A 476 3.94 -5.89 23.39
CA LEU A 476 3.38 -7.13 22.83
C LEU A 476 2.22 -7.67 23.68
N LYS A 477 2.39 -7.67 25.00
CA LYS A 477 1.41 -8.15 25.98
C LYS A 477 1.47 -7.31 27.26
N GLY A 478 0.33 -7.15 27.91
CA GLY A 478 0.18 -6.43 29.18
C GLY A 478 -0.19 -4.98 28.98
N LYS A 479 -0.14 -4.22 30.09
CA LYS A 479 -0.50 -2.80 30.17
C LYS A 479 0.56 -2.03 30.95
N MET A 480 0.95 -0.87 30.44
CA MET A 480 1.87 0.07 31.11
C MET A 480 1.15 1.37 31.43
N LYS A 481 1.53 2.00 32.55
CA LYS A 481 1.08 3.31 32.98
C LYS A 481 2.18 4.35 32.74
N VAL A 482 1.80 5.49 32.15
CA VAL A 482 2.67 6.67 32.02
C VAL A 482 2.33 7.68 33.12
N SER A 483 3.36 8.34 33.66
CA SER A 483 3.22 9.34 34.71
C SER A 483 4.29 10.43 34.63
N TYR A 484 3.95 11.65 35.05
CA TYR A 484 4.85 12.79 35.16
C TYR A 484 4.78 13.36 36.57
N ARG A 485 5.93 13.53 37.25
CA ARG A 485 6.01 13.98 38.65
C ARG A 485 5.08 13.19 39.61
N GLY A 486 4.87 11.90 39.30
CA GLY A 486 3.95 11.01 40.01
C GLY A 486 2.47 11.09 39.60
N HIS A 487 2.04 12.14 38.90
CA HIS A 487 0.68 12.25 38.36
C HIS A 487 0.46 11.26 37.22
N PHE A 488 -0.74 10.68 37.13
CA PHE A 488 -1.11 9.80 36.02
C PHE A 488 -1.35 10.63 34.74
N LEU A 489 -0.92 10.08 33.59
CA LEU A 489 -1.16 10.66 32.27
C LEU A 489 -2.11 9.77 31.45
N HIS A 490 -1.59 8.69 30.87
CA HIS A 490 -2.34 7.74 30.07
C HIS A 490 -1.79 6.32 30.24
N ASN A 491 -2.52 5.34 29.71
CA ASN A 491 -2.08 3.94 29.65
C ASN A 491 -1.56 3.60 28.25
N ILE A 492 -0.52 2.78 28.16
CA ILE A 492 -0.05 2.18 26.92
C ILE A 492 -0.52 0.72 26.90
N TYR A 493 -1.25 0.37 25.84
CA TYR A 493 -1.85 -0.94 25.62
C TYR A 493 -1.08 -1.75 24.56
N THR A 494 -1.44 -3.02 24.39
CA THR A 494 -0.78 -3.91 23.42
C THR A 494 -0.85 -3.34 21.98
N ASN A 495 0.18 -3.63 21.17
CA ASN A 495 0.36 -3.15 19.79
C ASN A 495 0.45 -1.62 19.63
N ALA A 496 0.75 -0.88 20.70
CA ALA A 496 1.21 0.51 20.67
C ALA A 496 2.72 0.60 20.91
N PHE A 497 3.36 1.68 20.47
CA PHE A 497 4.74 1.99 20.82
C PHE A 497 4.84 2.48 22.27
N ILE A 498 5.98 2.26 22.90
CA ILE A 498 6.23 2.73 24.27
C ILE A 498 6.82 4.15 24.24
N ASP A 499 7.85 4.31 23.43
CA ASP A 499 8.88 5.36 23.39
C ASP A 499 8.86 6.18 22.07
N SER A 500 7.69 6.22 21.41
CA SER A 500 7.45 6.88 20.12
C SER A 500 7.64 8.41 20.12
N PRO A 501 7.16 9.19 21.11
CA PRO A 501 7.48 10.61 21.18
C PRO A 501 8.98 10.86 21.33
N GLU A 502 9.64 10.11 22.22
CA GLU A 502 11.06 10.22 22.53
C GLU A 502 11.94 9.89 21.32
N PHE A 503 11.62 8.83 20.58
CA PHE A 503 12.34 8.45 19.35
C PHE A 503 12.21 9.47 18.22
N ARG A 504 11.12 10.26 18.18
CA ARG A 504 10.89 11.29 17.14
C ARG A 504 11.43 12.66 17.52
N SER A 505 11.37 13.03 18.80
CA SER A 505 11.82 14.36 19.27
C SER A 505 13.34 14.49 19.31
N THR A 506 14.06 13.40 19.60
CA THR A 506 15.51 13.42 19.79
C THR A 506 16.26 13.22 18.47
N GLN A 507 17.39 13.92 18.33
CA GLN A 507 18.46 13.52 17.40
C GLN A 507 19.49 12.66 18.15
N MET A 508 20.11 11.72 17.45
CA MET A 508 20.99 10.71 18.06
C MET A 508 22.23 11.34 18.73
N ASN A 509 22.62 10.81 19.89
CA ASN A 509 23.76 11.24 20.70
C ASN A 509 23.61 12.64 21.34
N ARG A 510 22.38 13.01 21.70
CA ARG A 510 22.09 14.30 22.35
C ARG A 510 21.98 14.20 23.88
N GLY A 511 21.91 12.98 24.42
CA GLY A 511 21.87 12.73 25.86
C GLY A 511 20.57 13.13 26.54
N GLU A 512 19.51 13.35 25.75
CA GLU A 512 18.17 13.62 26.27
C GLU A 512 17.62 12.41 27.04
N LYS A 513 16.80 12.70 28.04
CA LYS A 513 16.24 11.70 28.96
C LYS A 513 14.72 11.64 28.86
N PHE A 514 14.16 10.52 29.30
CA PHE A 514 12.71 10.38 29.45
C PHE A 514 12.21 11.43 30.44
N GLN A 515 11.26 12.25 29.99
CA GLN A 515 10.55 13.23 30.82
C GLN A 515 9.41 12.61 31.61
N VAL A 516 9.05 11.35 31.33
CA VAL A 516 7.96 10.62 31.98
C VAL A 516 8.45 9.31 32.57
N THR A 517 7.89 8.94 33.71
CA THR A 517 8.07 7.62 34.31
C THR A 517 7.04 6.65 33.75
N ILE A 518 7.51 5.60 33.07
CA ILE A 518 6.70 4.54 32.46
C ILE A 518 6.87 3.26 33.30
N THR A 519 5.77 2.72 33.83
CA THR A 519 5.78 1.59 34.77
C THR A 519 4.83 0.49 34.33
N ALA A 520 5.22 -0.78 34.48
CA ALA A 520 4.37 -1.93 34.20
C ALA A 520 3.20 -2.03 35.21
N GLU A 521 1.96 -1.89 34.75
CA GLU A 521 0.77 -2.14 35.57
C GLU A 521 0.42 -3.64 35.64
N GLU A 522 0.90 -4.41 34.66
CA GLU A 522 0.75 -5.86 34.54
C GLU A 522 2.11 -6.52 34.20
N ASN A 523 2.16 -7.86 34.16
CA ASN A 523 3.32 -8.58 33.63
C ASN A 523 3.39 -8.39 32.11
N CYS A 524 4.25 -7.47 31.67
CA CYS A 524 4.37 -7.04 30.29
C CYS A 524 5.42 -7.86 29.51
N LYS A 525 5.18 -8.03 28.21
CA LYS A 525 6.20 -8.37 27.22
C LYS A 525 6.29 -7.26 26.19
N TYR A 526 7.50 -6.84 25.82
CA TYR A 526 7.70 -5.83 24.80
C TYR A 526 8.80 -6.22 23.81
N LEU A 527 8.63 -5.76 22.58
CA LEU A 527 9.58 -5.82 21.48
C LEU A 527 10.50 -4.61 21.58
N CYS A 528 11.81 -4.78 21.40
CA CYS A 528 12.80 -3.73 21.59
C CYS A 528 13.88 -3.78 20.50
N TRP A 529 13.95 -2.75 19.65
CA TRP A 529 15.05 -2.51 18.71
C TRP A 529 16.08 -1.55 19.32
N SER A 530 17.36 -1.74 19.00
CA SER A 530 18.39 -0.70 19.20
C SER A 530 18.20 0.42 18.18
N ARG A 531 18.28 1.69 18.63
CA ARG A 531 18.05 2.87 17.79
C ARG A 531 18.96 2.92 16.58
N GLU A 532 20.27 2.73 16.77
CA GLU A 532 21.27 2.75 15.71
C GLU A 532 20.97 1.69 14.64
N ARG A 533 20.76 0.44 15.07
CA ARG A 533 20.58 -0.72 14.20
C ARG A 533 19.26 -0.65 13.43
N LEU A 534 18.20 -0.14 14.06
CA LEU A 534 16.93 0.15 13.39
C LEU A 534 17.10 1.29 12.37
N THR A 535 17.71 2.41 12.75
CA THR A 535 17.88 3.57 11.85
C THR A 535 18.68 3.19 10.61
N TYR A 536 19.80 2.49 10.78
CA TYR A 536 20.59 1.96 9.67
C TYR A 536 19.78 1.03 8.75
N TYR A 537 18.95 0.14 9.32
CA TYR A 537 18.08 -0.74 8.55
C TYR A 537 16.99 0.02 7.79
N LEU A 538 16.39 1.05 8.40
CA LEU A 538 15.38 1.90 7.75
C LEU A 538 15.98 2.76 6.61
N GLU A 539 17.20 3.28 6.73
CA GLU A 539 17.86 3.94 5.59
C GLU A 539 18.09 2.99 4.41
N SER A 540 18.20 1.68 4.64
CA SER A 540 18.32 0.67 3.59
C SER A 540 17.00 0.25 2.92
N ASP A 541 15.84 0.48 3.56
CA ASP A 541 14.50 0.18 3.01
C ASP A 541 13.58 1.40 3.13
N THR A 542 13.54 2.20 2.07
CA THR A 542 12.75 3.45 2.01
C THR A 542 11.24 3.27 2.20
N PHE A 543 10.68 2.10 1.86
CA PHE A 543 9.27 1.79 2.12
C PHE A 543 9.05 1.55 3.61
N LEU A 544 9.91 0.76 4.25
CA LEU A 544 9.81 0.49 5.68
C LEU A 544 10.07 1.74 6.53
N LYS A 545 11.01 2.62 6.11
CA LYS A 545 11.26 3.93 6.73
C LYS A 545 10.02 4.81 6.77
N GLU A 546 9.30 4.92 5.66
CA GLU A 546 8.06 5.69 5.60
C GLU A 546 6.95 5.01 6.43
N VAL A 547 6.80 3.68 6.35
CA VAL A 547 5.86 2.93 7.21
C VAL A 547 6.11 3.19 8.70
N PHE A 548 7.38 3.18 9.16
CA PHE A 548 7.71 3.54 10.54
C PHE A 548 7.37 5.00 10.87
N ARG A 549 7.71 5.96 9.99
CA ARG A 549 7.39 7.38 10.16
C ARG A 549 5.88 7.59 10.38
N TYR A 550 5.05 7.03 9.51
CA TYR A 550 3.60 7.15 9.59
C TYR A 550 2.99 6.40 10.79
N LEU A 551 3.50 5.22 11.15
CA LEU A 551 3.05 4.48 12.34
C LEU A 551 3.39 5.23 13.65
N ILE A 552 4.61 5.77 13.78
CA ILE A 552 5.02 6.61 14.91
C ILE A 552 4.18 7.90 14.95
N GLY A 553 3.90 8.50 13.79
CA GLY A 553 3.02 9.65 13.66
C GLY A 553 1.62 9.41 14.22
N LYS A 554 0.96 8.31 13.82
CA LYS A 554 -0.34 7.91 14.39
C LYS A 554 -0.25 7.66 15.90
N ASP A 555 0.77 6.94 16.37
CA ASP A 555 0.90 6.56 17.77
C ASP A 555 1.04 7.78 18.70
N ILE A 556 1.84 8.77 18.29
CA ILE A 556 1.97 10.05 19.01
C ILE A 556 0.65 10.81 19.05
N THR A 557 -0.06 10.95 17.92
CA THR A 557 -1.36 11.63 17.87
C THR A 557 -2.41 10.93 18.74
N ASN A 558 -2.42 9.59 18.73
CA ASN A 558 -3.30 8.81 19.61
C ASN A 558 -2.99 9.09 21.10
N LYS A 559 -1.71 9.07 21.51
CA LYS A 559 -1.30 9.38 22.89
C LYS A 559 -1.71 10.78 23.32
N LEU A 560 -1.59 11.77 22.44
CA LEU A 560 -2.01 13.16 22.72
C LEU A 560 -3.52 13.27 22.93
N TYR A 561 -4.35 12.58 22.13
CA TYR A 561 -5.79 12.52 22.41
C TYR A 561 -6.09 11.85 23.76
N SER A 562 -5.35 10.81 24.15
CA SER A 562 -5.49 10.17 25.47
C SER A 562 -5.05 11.05 26.66
N LEU A 563 -4.31 12.14 26.44
CA LEU A 563 -4.03 13.13 27.50
C LEU A 563 -5.19 14.11 27.73
N ASN A 564 -6.11 14.22 26.77
CA ASN A 564 -7.15 15.23 26.74
C ASN A 564 -8.56 14.63 27.00
N ASP A 565 -8.63 13.36 27.42
CA ASP A 565 -9.88 12.69 27.80
C ASP A 565 -10.30 13.08 29.24
N PRO A 566 -11.45 13.76 29.43
CA PRO A 566 -11.87 14.23 30.75
C PRO A 566 -12.25 13.09 31.72
N THR A 567 -12.57 11.90 31.21
CA THR A 567 -12.96 10.74 32.05
C THR A 567 -11.78 10.16 32.83
N LEU A 568 -10.55 10.38 32.37
CA LEU A 568 -9.32 9.97 33.06
C LEU A 568 -8.99 10.91 34.23
N SER A 569 -9.22 12.22 34.07
CA SER A 569 -9.08 13.19 35.18
C SER A 569 -10.06 12.91 36.32
N ASP A 570 -11.32 12.61 36.03
CA ASP A 570 -12.37 12.49 37.04
C ASP A 570 -12.12 11.37 38.08
N LYS A 571 -11.51 10.26 37.64
CA LYS A 571 -11.11 9.14 38.52
C LYS A 571 -9.86 9.46 39.35
N ALA A 572 -9.04 10.43 38.95
CA ALA A 572 -7.89 10.91 39.73
C ALA A 572 -8.29 12.04 40.70
N VAL A 573 -9.11 13.00 40.25
CA VAL A 573 -9.60 14.14 41.03
C VAL A 573 -10.44 13.68 42.23
N LYS A 574 -11.23 12.60 42.10
CA LYS A 574 -11.95 11.96 43.21
C LYS A 574 -11.07 11.36 44.33
N LYS A 575 -9.75 11.56 44.28
CA LYS A 575 -8.81 11.13 45.33
C LYS A 575 -7.98 12.24 45.97
N MET A 576 -8.25 13.53 45.71
CA MET A 576 -7.55 14.61 46.40
C MET A 576 -8.39 15.87 46.62
N GLU A 577 -8.34 16.38 47.84
CA GLU A 577 -9.08 17.56 48.28
C GLU A 577 -8.22 18.83 48.09
N ARG A 578 -8.35 19.50 46.94
CA ARG A 578 -8.09 20.96 46.71
C ARG A 578 -8.38 21.36 45.25
N GLN A 579 -8.46 22.66 45.02
CA GLN A 579 -9.00 23.32 43.81
C GLN A 579 -8.50 22.73 42.47
N PRO A 580 -9.39 22.49 41.48
CA PRO A 580 -8.98 22.03 40.16
C PRO A 580 -8.30 23.14 39.35
N SER A 581 -7.25 22.78 38.61
CA SER A 581 -6.65 23.66 37.59
C SER A 581 -7.54 23.69 36.34
N LEU A 582 -7.83 24.90 35.85
CA LEU A 582 -8.95 25.18 34.94
C LEU A 582 -8.60 24.97 33.46
N CYS A 583 -7.86 23.90 33.13
CA CYS A 583 -7.27 23.68 31.79
C CYS A 583 -7.51 22.26 31.19
N SER A 584 -8.39 21.46 31.79
CA SER A 584 -8.64 20.05 31.40
C SER A 584 -9.60 19.86 30.19
N GLN A 585 -9.69 20.83 29.28
CA GLN A 585 -10.72 20.88 28.22
C GLN A 585 -10.21 21.31 26.83
N LEU A 586 -8.90 21.17 26.55
CA LEU A 586 -8.30 21.61 25.29
C LEU A 586 -8.27 20.48 24.23
N SER A 587 -9.07 20.59 23.17
CA SER A 587 -8.87 19.80 21.94
C SER A 587 -7.55 20.16 21.24
N MET A 588 -7.14 19.39 20.23
CA MET A 588 -5.96 19.72 19.41
C MET A 588 -6.04 21.10 18.71
N MET A 589 -7.24 21.58 18.38
CA MET A 589 -7.43 22.95 17.88
C MET A 589 -7.14 23.97 18.99
N GLN A 590 -7.73 23.78 20.16
CA GLN A 590 -7.57 24.70 21.30
C GLN A 590 -6.13 24.71 21.83
N MET A 591 -5.43 23.58 21.82
CA MET A 591 -3.99 23.48 22.16
C MET A 591 -3.11 24.26 21.17
N ARG A 592 -3.43 24.22 19.87
CA ARG A 592 -2.75 25.04 18.86
C ARG A 592 -3.01 26.54 19.10
N ASN A 593 -4.23 26.89 19.48
CA ASN A 593 -4.65 28.28 19.65
C ASN A 593 -4.11 28.87 20.98
N SER A 594 -4.03 28.07 22.06
CA SER A 594 -3.45 28.51 23.35
C SER A 594 -1.93 28.72 23.29
N MET A 595 -1.24 28.20 22.26
CA MET A 595 0.16 28.51 21.95
C MET A 595 0.35 29.81 21.15
N ALA A 596 -0.71 30.41 20.60
CA ALA A 596 -0.64 31.76 20.06
C ALA A 596 -0.77 32.78 21.20
N SER A 597 -1.82 32.64 22.02
CA SER A 597 -2.21 33.56 23.09
C SER A 597 -1.27 33.62 24.30
N THR A 598 0.01 33.28 24.17
CA THR A 598 1.05 33.51 25.17
C THR A 598 1.68 34.91 25.07
N SER A 599 1.24 35.72 24.10
CA SER A 599 1.58 37.14 23.95
C SER A 599 0.90 38.04 24.99
N ASP A 600 -0.43 37.93 25.14
CA ASP A 600 -1.25 38.77 26.03
C ASP A 600 -1.98 37.93 27.11
N THR A 601 -1.32 37.72 28.26
CA THR A 601 -1.85 36.88 29.35
C THR A 601 -3.06 37.45 30.09
N ASP A 602 -3.28 38.76 30.00
CA ASP A 602 -4.12 39.49 30.97
C ASP A 602 -5.56 39.73 30.48
N ASP A 603 -5.78 39.85 29.17
CA ASP A 603 -7.11 40.14 28.62
C ASP A 603 -8.03 38.92 28.56
N VAL A 604 -7.50 37.73 28.26
CA VAL A 604 -8.29 36.47 28.20
C VAL A 604 -8.95 36.18 29.55
N LEU A 605 -8.23 36.43 30.66
CA LEU A 605 -8.76 36.24 32.01
C LEU A 605 -9.87 37.26 32.33
N ASN A 606 -9.68 38.53 31.97
CA ASN A 606 -10.65 39.60 32.20
C ASN A 606 -11.94 39.45 31.38
N GLN A 607 -11.86 38.91 30.17
CA GLN A 607 -13.02 38.69 29.32
C GLN A 607 -13.92 37.57 29.85
N ILE A 608 -13.32 36.49 30.38
CA ILE A 608 -14.06 35.36 31.01
C ILE A 608 -14.69 35.79 32.34
N LEU A 609 -13.96 36.56 33.18
CA LEU A 609 -14.46 37.02 34.49
C LEU A 609 -15.70 37.94 34.41
N ARG A 610 -15.99 38.55 33.25
CA ARG A 610 -17.15 39.42 33.06
C ARG A 610 -18.45 38.71 32.64
N GLY A 611 -18.42 37.42 32.32
CA GLY A 611 -19.61 36.67 31.87
C GLY A 611 -20.62 36.27 32.97
N GLY A 612 -20.46 36.76 34.21
CA GLY A 612 -20.96 36.07 35.42
C GLY A 612 -22.03 36.76 36.26
N SER A 613 -22.73 37.81 35.81
CA SER A 613 -23.89 38.36 36.54
C SER A 613 -24.80 39.22 35.66
N GLY A 614 -26.10 38.89 35.57
CA GLY A 614 -27.09 39.77 34.93
C GLY A 614 -28.38 39.11 34.43
N GLY A 615 -29.42 39.06 35.28
CA GLY A 615 -30.82 38.91 34.85
C GLY A 615 -31.33 37.49 34.62
N SER A 616 -32.63 37.29 34.85
CA SER A 616 -33.33 36.01 34.69
C SER A 616 -34.56 36.15 33.78
N SER A 617 -34.85 35.10 33.01
CA SER A 617 -36.21 34.85 32.50
C SER A 617 -36.42 33.36 32.29
N VAL A 618 -37.11 32.75 33.26
CA VAL A 618 -37.60 31.37 33.26
C VAL A 618 -38.49 31.08 32.06
N GLN A 619 -38.32 29.93 31.42
CA GLN A 619 -39.45 29.21 30.81
C GLN A 619 -39.27 27.69 30.92
N ASN A 620 -40.21 27.03 31.61
CA ASN A 620 -40.26 25.58 31.77
C ASN A 620 -40.91 24.94 30.52
N ASN A 621 -40.60 23.68 30.17
CA ASN A 621 -41.25 22.48 30.74
C ASN A 621 -40.67 21.18 30.08
N PRO A 622 -41.17 19.92 30.28
CA PRO A 622 -40.24 18.88 30.75
C PRO A 622 -40.32 17.53 30.00
N HIS A 623 -39.27 16.70 30.11
CA HIS A 623 -39.45 15.25 30.29
C HIS A 623 -38.20 14.58 30.90
N ASN A 624 -38.28 14.26 32.20
CA ASN A 624 -37.33 13.37 32.87
C ASN A 624 -37.96 11.98 33.02
N LYS A 625 -37.26 10.93 32.60
CA LYS A 625 -37.42 9.57 33.14
C LYS A 625 -36.02 9.02 33.44
N ALA A 626 -35.70 8.94 34.73
CA ALA A 626 -34.47 8.31 35.19
C ALA A 626 -34.68 6.79 35.35
N SER A 627 -33.66 5.99 35.01
CA SER A 627 -33.59 4.59 35.44
C SER A 627 -32.15 4.11 35.64
N MET A 628 -31.82 3.86 36.90
CA MET A 628 -30.89 2.88 37.46
C MET A 628 -29.62 2.44 36.68
N THR A 629 -28.46 2.88 37.20
CA THR A 629 -27.19 2.13 37.34
C THR A 629 -26.67 1.23 36.20
N MET A 630 -25.52 1.61 35.64
CA MET A 630 -24.57 0.69 35.00
C MET A 630 -23.15 0.83 35.56
N LYS A 631 -22.33 -0.21 35.34
CA LYS A 631 -20.92 -0.30 35.80
C LYS A 631 -19.96 0.42 34.84
N PRO A 632 -18.70 0.71 35.24
CA PRO A 632 -17.70 1.26 34.33
C PRO A 632 -17.42 0.31 33.17
N ILE A 633 -17.38 0.84 31.95
CA ILE A 633 -17.04 0.09 30.75
C ILE A 633 -15.51 -0.05 30.66
N GLU A 634 -15.04 -1.24 30.29
CA GLU A 634 -13.66 -1.49 29.87
C GLU A 634 -13.56 -1.35 28.34
N GLU A 635 -12.49 -0.74 27.84
CA GLU A 635 -12.29 -0.54 26.39
C GLU A 635 -11.92 -1.85 25.68
N ALA A 636 -12.93 -2.66 25.37
CA ALA A 636 -12.82 -3.79 24.45
C ALA A 636 -13.22 -3.38 23.02
N MET A 637 -12.31 -3.61 22.07
CA MET A 637 -12.46 -3.50 20.61
C MET A 637 -12.89 -2.16 19.97
N GLU A 638 -12.11 -1.73 18.97
CA GLU A 638 -12.61 -1.00 17.80
C GLU A 638 -13.43 -1.99 16.92
N ASP A 639 -14.65 -2.34 17.35
CA ASP A 639 -15.56 -3.16 16.52
C ASP A 639 -16.33 -2.30 15.49
N ASP A 640 -16.86 -2.97 14.47
CA ASP A 640 -17.29 -2.33 13.22
C ASP A 640 -18.54 -1.44 13.38
N VAL A 641 -18.44 -0.17 12.99
CA VAL A 641 -19.56 0.80 12.87
C VAL A 641 -20.61 0.40 11.80
N PHE A 642 -20.38 -0.73 11.11
CA PHE A 642 -21.29 -1.32 10.13
C PHE A 642 -21.26 -2.85 10.26
N GLU A 643 -22.10 -3.38 11.13
CA GLU A 643 -22.59 -4.75 10.96
C GLU A 643 -23.35 -4.84 9.62
N GLY A 644 -23.25 -5.99 8.96
CA GLY A 644 -24.06 -6.31 7.78
C GLY A 644 -24.88 -7.54 8.06
N ASP A 645 -26.19 -7.48 7.80
CA ASP A 645 -27.13 -8.56 8.09
C ASP A 645 -26.69 -9.88 7.41
N SER A 646 -26.23 -10.83 8.23
CA SER A 646 -26.03 -12.22 7.82
C SER A 646 -27.01 -13.10 8.59
N ALA A 647 -28.16 -13.38 7.97
CA ALA A 647 -29.21 -14.21 8.56
C ALA A 647 -28.69 -15.62 8.89
N ASN A 648 -29.05 -16.13 10.07
CA ASN A 648 -28.92 -17.52 10.45
C ASN A 648 -29.87 -17.82 11.61
N ASP A 649 -31.16 -18.01 11.29
CA ASP A 649 -32.14 -18.52 12.23
C ASP A 649 -32.61 -19.90 11.74
N SER A 650 -32.11 -20.94 12.40
CA SER A 650 -32.44 -22.35 12.10
C SER A 650 -32.30 -23.20 13.37
N GLN A 651 -33.03 -22.83 14.43
CA GLN A 651 -33.14 -23.68 15.61
C GLN A 651 -34.01 -24.91 15.34
N ASN A 652 -33.58 -26.06 15.87
CA ASN A 652 -34.38 -27.28 15.88
C ASN A 652 -35.62 -27.11 16.77
N SER A 653 -36.80 -27.31 16.19
CA SER A 653 -37.99 -27.73 16.94
C SER A 653 -38.42 -29.12 16.46
N LYS A 654 -38.35 -30.11 17.36
CA LYS A 654 -39.02 -31.41 17.18
C LYS A 654 -40.42 -31.31 17.75
N GLU A 655 -41.42 -31.82 17.04
CA GLU A 655 -42.67 -32.36 17.62
C GLU A 655 -43.09 -33.63 16.83
N PRO A 656 -44.01 -34.46 17.36
CA PRO A 656 -44.06 -35.89 17.04
C PRO A 656 -45.20 -36.32 16.10
N VAL A 657 -45.31 -37.65 15.94
CA VAL A 657 -46.19 -38.45 15.04
C VAL A 657 -45.56 -38.72 13.67
#